data_AF-A0AAW6TXS7-F1
#
_entry.id   AF-A0AAW6TXS7-F1
#
_cell.length_a   1.000
_cell.length_b   1.000
_cell.length_c   1.000
_cell.angle_alpha   90.00
_cell.angle_beta   90.00
_cell.angle_gamma   90.00
#
_symmetry.space_group_name_H-M   'P 1'
#
loop_
_entity.id
_entity.type
_entity.pdbx_description
1 polymer ?
#
loop_
_entity_poly.entity_id
_entity_poly.type
_entity_poly.pdbx_seq_one_letter_code
_entity_poly.pdbx_strand_id
1 'polypeptide(L)'
;MRRKPFTIVLLVLVGLVGAIALAKSASVLLREGLYAEEVEGDLDAAIGVYRQIVADASAPREQVAQALYRLGMCHMKRKDELEARAAFSKLAADYGDQTQLIEKVRPLLEELGNADPAALMPPGTVAYVEIGSPGKQIETILNMLKDTPFENPLAMIGHGSSGESMGPQQIISSLLNPSMMAEFKKIRGMGIGIAEIAQNNPPTIVVLYPGKSDALRGIIQMALGFVGRPAQAIEGMTTLSFGDSGGAAYDDTVIIVTSPSPKGAELLQWSVKQYKGLIKEPSLASSNKSFARISKKARQDNMLTVWVNADEAYQALQKILPADAMPAQFRMADGMADFKNIDDLIASLSIRPTGLALDANVHLKDGHNCLAYNLIRTPHLNVGALNVVPSDAIALFSVALGRSDTAQAQAAGEQIKNVTGLDIGRELFDNIEQVTLFAVPFHKPTEQLSDDIPPQVKSFGLAITSVNPQQTHQILSSVLRAVNVVIDETQPAGGRFDFTLPNYQKFFGYMDEASKTTILSLNSNLVEASVAAMKQRSGVRSGPLQGALQTLPETTSKLVAVNVAGAVQFAAANMDLPEGEVADQVREALAQLAQASAKTTVRLQTSEEANSFGVRLSIDDLPPIPQLIGPISQIADGMSQVHGRHDQWSMQPVLSAGIAPTDRAPVIDGKIDDSWAKAQAYKLEHSLYDPVSGDSDCSAWFKTLYDKGHLYVLVEVADDDLRSDSAEFWLDDGVEIFIDADNSRSGAYDDNDYQYYFKWHPSSPVMGESKHEKTDGVEFAFAGTDAGYRLEVRFPWATLGATPSPGTTIGFDVQVNDDDGGGDRNSKIAWNAMQDDAWQNTRAFGVAQPLGLVAWWKLDEKDGRTAADSSGNGRHATVQGNPTWQPTGGKIGGAIALGGDGDFLDVADESFFDFMGGVTVAAWINVSQFDRPWQAIVSKGDNAWRIQRNNEADTLEFACTGLDIPGGNDYGSLFGTRAITPGRWHHVAGVYDGSRMSLYVDGVLDASQQATGIVNTNDVRVQIGANTDMQDRFWNGMIDEVRLYNYGLDAGAIAGLAGQ
;
A
#
# COMPACT_ATOMS: atom_id res chain seq x y z
N MET A 1 29.84 86.64 31.39
CA MET A 1 30.48 85.44 31.98
C MET A 1 29.47 84.72 32.87
N ARG A 2 29.50 83.37 32.90
CA ARG A 2 28.93 82.44 33.92
C ARG A 2 27.48 82.61 34.46
N ARG A 3 26.67 81.58 34.15
CA ARG A 3 25.77 80.77 35.03
C ARG A 3 24.51 81.35 35.73
N LYS A 4 23.40 80.63 35.44
CA LYS A 4 22.24 80.18 36.27
C LYS A 4 20.95 81.04 36.42
N PRO A 5 19.76 80.41 36.65
CA PRO A 5 18.40 81.04 36.64
C PRO A 5 17.59 80.93 37.98
N PHE A 6 16.41 81.60 38.11
CA PHE A 6 15.20 81.31 38.97
C PHE A 6 14.22 82.54 39.08
N THR A 7 12.97 82.51 39.61
CA THR A 7 11.80 81.58 39.45
C THR A 7 10.48 82.09 40.13
N ILE A 8 9.30 82.02 39.45
CA ILE A 8 7.87 81.81 39.88
C ILE A 8 7.18 82.70 41.00
N VAL A 9 5.81 82.86 40.93
CA VAL A 9 4.75 82.98 42.02
C VAL A 9 3.74 84.18 41.86
N LEU A 10 2.42 84.20 42.24
CA LEU A 10 1.25 83.25 42.21
C LEU A 10 -0.12 83.88 42.72
N LEU A 11 -1.26 83.74 42.00
CA LEU A 11 -2.72 83.92 42.41
C LEU A 11 -3.21 85.31 42.97
N VAL A 12 -4.49 85.69 43.26
CA VAL A 12 -5.88 85.13 43.13
C VAL A 12 -6.98 86.26 43.01
N LEU A 13 -8.11 86.07 42.27
CA LEU A 13 -9.57 86.26 42.61
C LEU A 13 -10.50 86.22 41.36
N VAL A 14 -11.83 86.05 41.53
CA VAL A 14 -12.75 85.37 40.58
C VAL A 14 -13.72 86.29 39.79
N GLY A 15 -13.99 85.95 38.52
CA GLY A 15 -15.09 86.48 37.69
C GLY A 15 -15.36 85.62 36.43
N LEU A 16 -16.62 85.44 36.04
CA LEU A 16 -17.06 84.47 35.02
C LEU A 16 -16.54 84.74 33.60
N VAL A 17 -15.83 83.75 33.01
CA VAL A 17 -16.21 83.14 31.73
C VAL A 17 -16.04 81.63 31.88
N GLY A 18 -17.10 80.86 31.62
CA GLY A 18 -16.98 79.42 31.52
C GLY A 18 -16.22 79.05 30.25
N ALA A 19 -14.94 78.72 30.38
CA ALA A 19 -14.25 77.95 29.35
C ALA A 19 -14.83 76.53 29.37
N ILE A 20 -15.96 76.35 28.69
CA ILE A 20 -16.35 75.05 28.18
C ILE A 20 -15.13 74.58 27.39
N ALA A 21 -14.49 73.51 27.83
CA ALA A 21 -13.57 72.78 26.98
C ALA A 21 -14.44 72.26 25.83
N LEU A 22 -14.42 72.98 24.70
CA LEU A 22 -15.08 72.56 23.49
C LEU A 22 -14.53 71.18 23.16
N ALA A 23 -15.35 70.16 23.33
CA ALA A 23 -15.00 68.81 22.94
C ALA A 23 -14.54 68.86 21.48
N LYS A 24 -13.33 68.37 21.21
CA LYS A 24 -12.80 68.33 19.85
C LYS A 24 -13.83 67.60 18.99
N SER A 25 -14.24 68.19 17.87
CA SER A 25 -15.20 67.52 16.99
C SER A 25 -14.64 66.17 16.55
N ALA A 26 -15.52 65.19 16.33
CA ALA A 26 -15.13 63.85 15.91
C ALA A 26 -14.22 63.86 14.66
N SER A 27 -14.37 64.83 13.75
CA SER A 27 -13.49 65.04 12.60
C SER A 27 -12.05 65.42 12.95
N VAL A 28 -11.82 66.12 14.07
CA VAL A 28 -10.47 66.46 14.57
C VAL A 28 -9.88 65.26 15.29
N LEU A 29 -10.65 64.61 16.18
CA LEU A 29 -10.23 63.39 16.85
C LEU A 29 -9.86 62.28 15.85
N LEU A 30 -10.64 62.11 14.77
CA LEU A 30 -10.37 61.09 13.75
C LEU A 30 -9.02 61.33 13.06
N ARG A 31 -8.62 62.59 12.83
CA ARG A 31 -7.30 62.94 12.29
C ARG A 31 -6.18 62.71 13.30
N GLU A 32 -6.40 62.99 14.58
CA GLU A 32 -5.43 62.72 15.65
C GLU A 32 -5.20 61.21 15.81
N GLY A 33 -6.27 60.39 15.81
CA GLY A 33 -6.18 58.94 15.84
C GLY A 33 -5.47 58.35 14.61
N LEU A 34 -5.74 58.89 13.40
CA LEU A 34 -5.04 58.51 12.17
C LEU A 34 -3.55 58.84 12.20
N TYR A 35 -3.18 59.97 12.81
CA TYR A 35 -1.78 60.37 12.97
C TYR A 35 -1.04 59.44 13.94
N ALA A 36 -1.65 59.16 15.10
CA ALA A 36 -1.12 58.19 16.05
C ALA A 36 -0.97 56.79 15.42
N GLU A 37 -1.98 56.32 14.67
CA GLU A 37 -1.98 54.99 14.05
C GLU A 37 -0.93 54.83 12.94
N GLU A 38 -0.86 55.77 11.99
CA GLU A 38 -0.15 55.57 10.71
C GLU A 38 1.17 56.37 10.63
N VAL A 39 1.40 57.35 11.51
CA VAL A 39 2.62 58.19 11.51
C VAL A 39 3.48 57.93 12.75
N GLU A 40 2.88 57.90 13.95
CA GLU A 40 3.61 57.64 15.19
C GLU A 40 3.74 56.13 15.48
N GLY A 41 2.81 55.31 14.97
CA GLY A 41 2.74 53.88 15.25
C GLY A 41 2.22 53.55 16.66
N ASP A 42 1.73 54.55 17.40
CA ASP A 42 1.17 54.38 18.75
C ASP A 42 -0.28 53.91 18.64
N LEU A 43 -0.44 52.58 18.59
CA LEU A 43 -1.74 51.93 18.51
C LEU A 43 -2.58 52.13 19.78
N ASP A 44 -1.98 52.37 20.94
CA ASP A 44 -2.71 52.57 22.20
C ASP A 44 -3.31 53.98 22.30
N ALA A 45 -2.54 54.99 21.89
CA ALA A 45 -3.05 56.35 21.71
C ALA A 45 -4.17 56.39 20.65
N ALA A 46 -3.98 55.73 19.51
CA ALA A 46 -4.98 55.64 18.44
C ALA A 46 -6.29 54.97 18.92
N ILE A 47 -6.20 53.82 19.60
CA ILE A 47 -7.36 53.11 20.17
C ILE A 47 -8.12 53.99 21.17
N GLY A 48 -7.40 54.72 22.04
CA GLY A 48 -8.01 55.65 22.99
C GLY A 48 -8.83 56.75 22.30
N VAL A 49 -8.27 57.36 21.25
CA VAL A 49 -8.93 58.42 20.47
C VAL A 49 -10.13 57.88 19.68
N TYR A 50 -10.02 56.71 19.04
CA TYR A 50 -11.15 56.12 18.31
C TYR A 50 -12.29 55.70 19.25
N ARG A 51 -12.00 55.16 20.43
CA ARG A 51 -13.01 54.86 21.46
C ARG A 51 -13.74 56.11 21.94
N GLN A 52 -13.05 57.26 22.05
CA GLN A 52 -13.68 58.53 22.38
C GLN A 52 -14.73 58.97 21.34
N ILE A 53 -14.42 58.82 20.04
CA ILE A 53 -15.36 59.12 18.95
C ILE A 53 -16.56 58.16 18.98
N VAL A 54 -16.33 56.88 19.25
CA VAL A 54 -17.40 55.86 19.30
C VAL A 54 -18.33 56.01 20.51
N ALA A 55 -17.87 56.67 21.58
CA ALA A 55 -18.66 56.96 22.77
C ALA A 55 -19.44 58.30 22.70
N ASP A 56 -19.10 59.19 21.75
CA ASP A 56 -19.74 60.51 21.62
C ASP A 56 -21.05 60.41 20.84
N ALA A 57 -22.18 60.48 21.55
CA ALA A 57 -23.52 60.47 20.97
C ALA A 57 -23.84 61.70 20.08
N SER A 58 -23.00 62.73 20.08
CA SER A 58 -23.10 63.90 19.19
C SER A 58 -22.24 63.80 17.92
N ALA A 59 -21.40 62.76 17.80
CA ALA A 59 -20.52 62.58 16.66
C ALA A 59 -21.30 62.24 15.37
N PRO A 60 -20.94 62.82 14.21
CA PRO A 60 -21.52 62.45 12.92
C PRO A 60 -21.38 60.95 12.61
N ARG A 61 -22.47 60.33 12.16
CA ARG A 61 -22.60 58.88 11.92
C ARG A 61 -21.47 58.29 11.08
N GLU A 62 -21.06 58.96 10.00
CA GLU A 62 -19.95 58.57 9.12
C GLU A 62 -18.60 58.54 9.85
N GLN A 63 -18.36 59.50 10.76
CA GLN A 63 -17.10 59.61 11.51
C GLN A 63 -17.02 58.54 12.60
N VAL A 64 -18.16 58.16 13.18
CA VAL A 64 -18.24 57.00 14.09
C VAL A 64 -18.01 55.68 13.32
N ALA A 65 -18.60 55.52 12.13
CA ALA A 65 -18.35 54.35 11.29
C ALA A 65 -16.87 54.21 10.89
N GLN A 66 -16.23 55.32 10.49
CA GLN A 66 -14.81 55.34 10.16
C GLN A 66 -13.90 55.12 11.38
N ALA A 67 -14.28 55.61 12.56
CA ALA A 67 -13.60 55.32 13.82
C ALA A 67 -13.73 53.84 14.22
N LEU A 68 -14.90 53.21 14.05
CA LEU A 68 -15.08 51.77 14.28
C LEU A 68 -14.22 50.92 13.33
N TYR A 69 -14.13 51.30 12.05
CA TYR A 69 -13.26 50.64 11.08
C TYR A 69 -11.80 50.70 11.53
N ARG A 70 -11.32 51.90 11.87
CA ARG A 70 -9.93 52.10 12.31
C ARG A 70 -9.62 51.43 13.65
N LEU A 71 -10.54 51.48 14.60
CA LEU A 71 -10.46 50.75 15.86
C LEU A 71 -10.25 49.25 15.61
N GLY A 72 -11.05 48.64 14.73
CA GLY A 72 -10.89 47.25 14.32
C GLY A 72 -9.53 46.96 13.68
N MET A 73 -9.04 47.84 12.81
CA MET A 73 -7.71 47.73 12.19
C MET A 73 -6.55 47.89 13.20
N CYS A 74 -6.66 48.76 14.20
CA CYS A 74 -5.68 48.86 15.28
C CYS A 74 -5.63 47.57 16.11
N HIS A 75 -6.79 46.99 16.45
CA HIS A 75 -6.85 45.71 17.15
C HIS A 75 -6.30 44.55 16.30
N MET A 76 -6.53 44.54 14.98
CA MET A 76 -5.85 43.63 14.04
C MET A 76 -4.33 43.78 14.07
N LYS A 77 -3.80 45.02 13.98
CA LYS A 77 -2.35 45.30 14.08
C LYS A 77 -1.77 44.84 15.42
N ARG A 78 -2.56 44.87 16.51
CA ARG A 78 -2.20 44.35 17.85
C ARG A 78 -2.40 42.84 18.03
N LYS A 79 -2.94 42.12 17.05
CA LYS A 79 -3.40 40.71 17.15
C LYS A 79 -4.47 40.47 18.22
N ASP A 80 -5.26 41.49 18.54
CA ASP A 80 -6.39 41.41 19.48
C ASP A 80 -7.69 41.11 18.69
N GLU A 81 -7.78 39.89 18.17
CA GLU A 81 -8.85 39.47 17.25
C GLU A 81 -10.27 39.64 17.83
N LEU A 82 -10.44 39.50 19.15
CA LEU A 82 -11.73 39.60 19.82
C LEU A 82 -12.26 41.05 19.80
N GLU A 83 -11.42 42.02 20.17
CA GLU A 83 -11.77 43.45 20.09
C GLU A 83 -11.90 43.92 18.64
N ALA A 84 -11.07 43.40 17.72
CA ALA A 84 -11.18 43.68 16.29
C ALA A 84 -12.55 43.24 15.75
N ARG A 85 -12.94 42.00 16.06
CA ARG A 85 -14.24 41.43 15.69
C ARG A 85 -15.40 42.22 16.31
N ALA A 86 -15.29 42.66 17.56
CA ALA A 86 -16.32 43.46 18.22
C ALA A 86 -16.52 44.81 17.50
N ALA A 87 -15.44 45.52 17.19
CA ALA A 87 -15.48 46.80 16.47
C ALA A 87 -16.08 46.65 15.05
N PHE A 88 -15.61 45.66 14.30
CA PHE A 88 -16.11 45.38 12.95
C PHE A 88 -17.56 44.86 12.92
N SER A 89 -17.95 44.02 13.89
CA SER A 89 -19.33 43.51 13.97
C SER A 89 -20.31 44.63 14.30
N LYS A 90 -19.92 45.55 15.18
CA LYS A 90 -20.69 46.77 15.49
C LYS A 90 -20.82 47.68 14.27
N LEU A 91 -19.73 47.88 13.52
CA LEU A 91 -19.75 48.61 12.25
C LEU A 91 -20.72 47.98 11.24
N ALA A 92 -20.70 46.66 11.10
CA ALA A 92 -21.58 45.94 10.18
C ALA A 92 -23.06 45.95 10.59
N ALA A 93 -23.36 45.85 11.89
CA ALA A 93 -24.73 45.83 12.41
C ALA A 93 -25.36 47.24 12.45
N ASP A 94 -24.65 48.22 13.03
CA ASP A 94 -25.22 49.53 13.36
C ASP A 94 -25.11 50.55 12.21
N TYR A 95 -24.27 50.29 11.20
CA TYR A 95 -23.91 51.23 10.11
C TYR A 95 -23.90 50.59 8.71
N GLY A 96 -24.79 49.62 8.45
CA GLY A 96 -24.90 48.92 7.16
C GLY A 96 -25.13 49.81 5.92
N ASP A 97 -25.53 51.08 6.11
CA ASP A 97 -25.61 52.12 5.08
C ASP A 97 -24.24 52.55 4.52
N GLN A 98 -23.15 52.30 5.24
CA GLN A 98 -21.79 52.74 4.89
C GLN A 98 -21.09 51.75 3.93
N THR A 99 -21.70 51.50 2.77
CA THR A 99 -21.36 50.40 1.83
C THR A 99 -19.85 50.22 1.56
N GLN A 100 -19.09 51.30 1.32
CA GLN A 100 -17.64 51.22 1.05
C GLN A 100 -16.81 50.72 2.25
N LEU A 101 -17.26 50.95 3.48
CA LEU A 101 -16.64 50.38 4.68
C LEU A 101 -17.09 48.93 4.86
N ILE A 102 -18.38 48.64 4.63
CA ILE A 102 -18.93 47.28 4.73
C ILE A 102 -18.23 46.31 3.76
N GLU A 103 -17.96 46.71 2.52
CA GLU A 103 -17.23 45.89 1.53
C GLU A 103 -15.80 45.54 1.97
N LYS A 104 -15.11 46.46 2.67
CA LYS A 104 -13.77 46.23 3.25
C LYS A 104 -13.83 45.36 4.50
N VAL A 105 -14.88 45.51 5.30
CA VAL A 105 -15.06 44.83 6.58
C VAL A 105 -15.54 43.40 6.42
N ARG A 106 -16.34 43.10 5.39
CA ARG A 106 -16.86 41.74 5.12
C ARG A 106 -15.76 40.65 5.10
N PRO A 107 -14.69 40.74 4.30
CA PRO A 107 -13.63 39.72 4.30
C PRO A 107 -12.86 39.67 5.64
N LEU A 108 -12.71 40.80 6.33
CA LEU A 108 -12.08 40.85 7.66
C LEU A 108 -12.95 40.19 8.75
N LEU A 109 -14.28 40.32 8.65
CA LEU A 109 -15.23 39.62 9.51
C LEU A 109 -15.38 38.14 9.18
N GLU A 110 -15.10 37.73 7.95
CA GLU A 110 -14.94 36.32 7.60
C GLU A 110 -13.65 35.78 8.23
N GLU A 111 -12.52 36.47 8.07
CA GLU A 111 -11.22 36.10 8.67
C GLU A 111 -11.26 36.02 10.22
N LEU A 112 -11.84 37.04 10.88
CA LEU A 112 -12.08 37.07 12.33
C LEU A 112 -13.29 36.22 12.78
N GLY A 113 -14.12 35.82 11.83
CA GLY A 113 -15.21 34.88 12.02
C GLY A 113 -14.73 33.44 12.09
N ASN A 114 -13.53 33.16 11.58
CA ASN A 114 -13.00 31.81 11.46
C ASN A 114 -12.58 31.22 12.80
N ALA A 115 -12.84 29.92 12.93
CA ALA A 115 -12.36 29.09 14.00
C ALA A 115 -10.83 29.12 14.11
N ASP A 116 -10.32 29.10 15.33
CA ASP A 116 -8.96 28.62 15.61
C ASP A 116 -9.02 27.62 16.77
N PRO A 117 -9.34 26.33 16.49
CA PRO A 117 -9.49 25.33 17.54
C PRO A 117 -8.21 25.19 18.39
N ALA A 118 -7.03 25.40 17.81
CA ALA A 118 -5.74 25.40 18.49
C ALA A 118 -5.58 26.53 19.52
N ALA A 119 -6.33 27.63 19.41
CA ALA A 119 -6.31 28.70 20.39
C ALA A 119 -7.00 28.31 21.71
N LEU A 120 -7.85 27.27 21.68
CA LEU A 120 -8.54 26.69 22.83
C LEU A 120 -7.86 25.40 23.35
N MET A 121 -6.68 25.07 22.82
CA MET A 121 -5.85 23.96 23.30
C MET A 121 -4.77 24.48 24.27
N PRO A 122 -4.55 23.80 25.42
CA PRO A 122 -3.50 24.15 26.38
C PRO A 122 -2.10 24.17 25.75
N PRO A 123 -1.15 24.92 26.35
CA PRO A 123 0.20 25.05 25.79
C PRO A 123 1.00 23.75 25.85
N GLY A 124 0.70 22.85 26.81
CA GLY A 124 1.28 21.51 26.92
C GLY A 124 0.59 20.44 26.08
N THR A 125 -0.13 20.81 25.01
CA THR A 125 -0.71 19.83 24.07
C THR A 125 0.43 19.10 23.36
N VAL A 126 0.42 17.76 23.40
CA VAL A 126 1.51 16.90 22.88
C VAL A 126 1.23 16.44 21.44
N ALA A 127 -0.05 16.23 21.09
CA ALA A 127 -0.47 15.90 19.75
C ALA A 127 -1.78 16.63 19.40
N TYR A 128 -1.93 17.05 18.15
CA TYR A 128 -3.05 17.86 17.70
C TYR A 128 -3.43 17.55 16.24
N VAL A 129 -4.74 17.49 15.96
CA VAL A 129 -5.30 17.27 14.64
C VAL A 129 -6.35 18.35 14.36
N GLU A 130 -6.30 18.97 13.19
CA GLU A 130 -7.22 20.04 12.76
C GLU A 130 -7.79 19.77 11.36
N ILE A 131 -9.11 19.90 11.23
CA ILE A 131 -9.80 20.07 9.95
C ILE A 131 -10.20 21.55 9.92
N GLY A 132 -9.38 22.37 9.28
CA GLY A 132 -9.39 23.82 9.50
C GLY A 132 -10.61 24.54 8.92
N SER A 133 -11.13 24.12 7.77
CA SER A 133 -12.38 24.64 7.22
C SER A 133 -13.25 23.55 6.55
N PRO A 134 -13.89 22.66 7.34
CA PRO A 134 -14.57 21.47 6.82
C PRO A 134 -15.64 21.81 5.76
N GLY A 135 -16.39 22.90 5.96
CA GLY A 135 -17.41 23.32 5.00
C GLY A 135 -16.86 23.78 3.65
N LYS A 136 -15.69 24.44 3.63
CA LYS A 136 -14.98 24.84 2.40
C LYS A 136 -14.39 23.63 1.67
N GLN A 137 -13.90 22.63 2.42
CA GLN A 137 -13.39 21.38 1.85
C GLN A 137 -14.53 20.58 1.19
N ILE A 138 -15.67 20.44 1.88
CA ILE A 138 -16.90 19.84 1.33
C ILE A 138 -17.33 20.54 0.04
N GLU A 139 -17.36 21.88 0.02
CA GLU A 139 -17.70 22.64 -1.18
C GLU A 139 -16.69 22.43 -2.32
N THR A 140 -15.39 22.37 -2.01
CA THR A 140 -14.34 22.10 -3.00
C THR A 140 -14.49 20.71 -3.61
N ILE A 141 -14.69 19.67 -2.79
CA ILE A 141 -14.90 18.29 -3.25
C ILE A 141 -16.18 18.18 -4.09
N LEU A 142 -17.29 18.76 -3.65
CA LEU A 142 -18.55 18.74 -4.42
C LEU A 142 -18.42 19.47 -5.76
N ASN A 143 -17.67 20.57 -5.81
CA ASN A 143 -17.40 21.28 -7.07
C ASN A 143 -16.49 20.47 -8.02
N MET A 144 -15.57 19.66 -7.49
CA MET A 144 -14.75 18.73 -8.28
C MET A 144 -15.57 17.55 -8.83
N LEU A 145 -16.54 17.04 -8.05
CA LEU A 145 -17.42 15.93 -8.41
C LEU A 145 -18.69 16.34 -9.17
N LYS A 146 -18.89 17.63 -9.45
CA LYS A 146 -20.04 18.13 -10.18
C LYS A 146 -20.08 17.55 -11.61
N ASP A 147 -21.28 17.23 -12.10
CA ASP A 147 -21.54 16.63 -13.39
C ASP A 147 -20.90 15.22 -13.54
N THR A 148 -20.64 14.52 -12.42
CA THR A 148 -20.20 13.11 -12.37
C THR A 148 -21.29 12.20 -11.78
N PRO A 149 -21.22 10.85 -11.97
CA PRO A 149 -22.09 9.90 -11.25
C PRO A 149 -22.01 10.03 -9.71
N PHE A 150 -20.91 10.59 -9.20
CA PHE A 150 -20.61 10.79 -7.78
C PHE A 150 -21.13 12.14 -7.24
N GLU A 151 -21.75 13.00 -8.07
CA GLU A 151 -22.31 14.29 -7.62
C GLU A 151 -23.39 14.12 -6.54
N ASN A 152 -24.10 12.98 -6.56
CA ASN A 152 -25.06 12.61 -5.53
C ASN A 152 -24.68 11.26 -4.90
N PRO A 153 -23.90 11.25 -3.80
CA PRO A 153 -23.49 10.02 -3.11
C PRO A 153 -24.67 9.13 -2.68
N LEU A 154 -25.86 9.70 -2.45
CA LEU A 154 -27.06 8.95 -2.09
C LEU A 154 -27.61 8.09 -3.23
N ALA A 155 -27.41 8.50 -4.49
CA ALA A 155 -27.88 7.73 -5.64
C ALA A 155 -27.15 6.39 -5.74
N MET A 156 -25.86 6.33 -5.37
CA MET A 156 -25.06 5.10 -5.41
C MET A 156 -25.31 4.15 -4.23
N ILE A 157 -25.89 4.64 -3.13
CA ILE A 157 -26.27 3.81 -1.96
C ILE A 157 -27.69 3.22 -2.16
N GLY A 158 -28.39 3.60 -3.23
CA GLY A 158 -29.82 3.36 -3.45
C GLY A 158 -30.29 1.93 -3.76
N HIS A 159 -29.42 0.92 -3.73
CA HIS A 159 -29.80 -0.49 -3.96
C HIS A 159 -29.72 -1.32 -2.65
N GLY A 160 -30.72 -1.16 -1.77
CA GLY A 160 -30.85 -1.96 -0.54
C GLY A 160 -32.11 -1.68 0.28
N SER A 161 -33.09 -2.58 0.18
CA SER A 161 -34.24 -2.85 1.08
C SER A 161 -34.76 -1.74 2.03
N SER A 162 -36.05 -1.38 1.88
CA SER A 162 -36.82 -0.68 2.91
C SER A 162 -37.45 -1.66 3.92
N GLY A 163 -37.09 -1.57 5.21
CA GLY A 163 -37.72 -2.34 6.29
C GLY A 163 -36.94 -2.37 7.61
N GLU A 164 -37.37 -1.52 8.56
CA GLU A 164 -37.14 -1.55 10.02
C GLU A 164 -35.71 -1.56 10.62
N SER A 165 -35.51 -0.66 11.61
CA SER A 165 -34.28 -0.33 12.34
C SER A 165 -33.16 0.34 11.52
N MET A 166 -32.68 1.50 11.98
CA MET A 166 -31.67 2.30 11.26
C MET A 166 -30.27 1.72 11.42
N GLY A 167 -29.82 0.94 10.42
CA GLY A 167 -28.44 0.50 10.32
C GLY A 167 -27.46 1.65 9.99
N PRO A 168 -26.14 1.48 10.20
CA PRO A 168 -25.13 2.52 9.97
C PRO A 168 -25.16 3.13 8.57
N GLN A 169 -25.42 2.32 7.53
CA GLN A 169 -25.54 2.78 6.14
C GLN A 169 -26.74 3.72 5.93
N GLN A 170 -27.88 3.44 6.56
CA GLN A 170 -29.05 4.32 6.52
C GLN A 170 -28.79 5.63 7.27
N ILE A 171 -28.08 5.58 8.40
CA ILE A 171 -27.64 6.78 9.13
C ILE A 171 -26.74 7.65 8.22
N ILE A 172 -25.73 7.06 7.58
CA ILE A 172 -24.84 7.75 6.63
C ILE A 172 -25.65 8.37 5.47
N SER A 173 -26.60 7.64 4.89
CA SER A 173 -27.48 8.16 3.84
C SER A 173 -28.38 9.32 4.30
N SER A 174 -28.82 9.30 5.57
CA SER A 174 -29.63 10.38 6.13
C SER A 174 -28.79 11.64 6.38
N LEU A 175 -27.50 11.49 6.71
CA LEU A 175 -26.56 12.59 6.94
C LEU A 175 -26.07 13.23 5.64
N LEU A 176 -25.92 12.45 4.57
CA LEU A 176 -25.43 12.94 3.27
C LEU A 176 -26.52 13.58 2.38
N ASN A 177 -27.73 13.83 2.91
CA ASN A 177 -28.81 14.47 2.15
C ASN A 177 -28.53 15.96 1.83
N PRO A 178 -29.09 16.54 0.75
CA PRO A 178 -28.76 17.91 0.33
C PRO A 178 -28.99 18.98 1.39
N SER A 179 -30.01 18.83 2.24
CA SER A 179 -30.28 19.75 3.35
C SER A 179 -29.22 19.64 4.45
N MET A 180 -28.88 18.42 4.87
CA MET A 180 -27.81 18.17 5.84
C MET A 180 -26.44 18.58 5.31
N MET A 181 -26.15 18.35 4.03
CA MET A 181 -24.92 18.83 3.38
C MET A 181 -24.84 20.36 3.33
N ALA A 182 -25.97 21.05 3.11
CA ALA A 182 -26.02 22.51 3.20
C ALA A 182 -25.76 23.02 4.64
N GLU A 183 -26.09 22.24 5.67
CA GLU A 183 -25.71 22.53 7.04
C GLU A 183 -24.22 22.20 7.32
N PHE A 184 -23.69 21.06 6.86
CA PHE A 184 -22.27 20.70 7.03
C PHE A 184 -21.32 21.72 6.37
N LYS A 185 -21.72 22.32 5.24
CA LYS A 185 -21.03 23.48 4.61
C LYS A 185 -20.88 24.70 5.54
N LYS A 186 -21.61 24.76 6.66
CA LYS A 186 -21.53 25.84 7.65
C LYS A 186 -20.49 25.61 8.73
N ILE A 187 -19.95 24.39 8.89
CA ILE A 187 -18.88 24.12 9.87
C ILE A 187 -17.64 24.95 9.50
N ARG A 188 -17.04 25.60 10.50
CA ARG A 188 -15.94 26.57 10.32
C ARG A 188 -14.58 26.13 10.84
N GLY A 189 -14.52 25.02 11.57
CA GLY A 189 -13.28 24.39 12.02
C GLY A 189 -13.54 23.33 13.08
N MET A 190 -12.70 22.31 13.11
CA MET A 190 -12.69 21.26 14.14
C MET A 190 -11.24 20.94 14.51
N GLY A 191 -10.96 20.82 15.81
CA GLY A 191 -9.66 20.42 16.31
C GLY A 191 -9.75 19.44 17.47
N ILE A 192 -8.77 18.54 17.55
CA ILE A 192 -8.62 17.52 18.60
C ILE A 192 -7.21 17.65 19.16
N GLY A 193 -7.05 17.87 20.46
CA GLY A 193 -5.77 17.99 21.14
C GLY A 193 -5.64 16.99 22.28
N ILE A 194 -4.50 16.30 22.35
CA ILE A 194 -4.12 15.43 23.46
C ILE A 194 -3.21 16.22 24.40
N ALA A 195 -3.68 16.52 25.61
CA ALA A 195 -2.99 17.37 26.57
C ALA A 195 -1.88 16.65 27.36
N GLU A 196 -1.89 15.32 27.42
CA GLU A 196 -0.77 14.48 27.88
C GLU A 196 -0.99 13.02 27.44
N ILE A 197 0.09 12.26 27.27
CA ILE A 197 0.01 10.80 27.08
C ILE A 197 -0.12 10.15 28.45
N ALA A 198 -1.11 9.27 28.63
CA ALA A 198 -1.38 8.55 29.87
C ALA A 198 -1.89 7.13 29.56
N GLN A 199 -1.66 6.20 30.50
CA GLN A 199 -1.77 4.76 30.27
C GLN A 199 -3.19 4.23 29.99
N ASN A 200 -4.23 4.88 30.54
CA ASN A 200 -5.62 4.36 30.51
C ASN A 200 -6.64 5.26 29.80
N ASN A 201 -6.52 6.60 29.91
CA ASN A 201 -7.36 7.55 29.18
C ASN A 201 -6.66 8.92 29.07
N PRO A 202 -5.94 9.20 27.97
CA PRO A 202 -5.20 10.46 27.82
C PRO A 202 -6.17 11.66 27.76
N PRO A 203 -5.96 12.71 28.58
CA PRO A 203 -6.81 13.90 28.57
C PRO A 203 -6.88 14.53 27.17
N THR A 204 -8.03 14.37 26.52
CA THR A 204 -8.29 14.80 25.15
C THR A 204 -9.33 15.91 25.16
N ILE A 205 -9.10 16.93 24.34
CA ILE A 205 -9.98 18.09 24.14
C ILE A 205 -10.41 18.09 22.68
N VAL A 206 -11.71 18.16 22.43
CA VAL A 206 -12.31 18.32 21.11
C VAL A 206 -13.01 19.67 21.05
N VAL A 207 -12.69 20.45 20.03
CA VAL A 207 -13.26 21.78 19.78
C VAL A 207 -13.91 21.79 18.41
N LEU A 208 -15.17 22.16 18.35
CA LEU A 208 -15.96 22.24 17.13
C LEU A 208 -16.63 23.61 17.01
N TYR A 209 -16.47 24.24 15.85
CA TYR A 209 -17.20 25.45 15.47
C TYR A 209 -18.26 25.10 14.42
N PRO A 210 -19.50 24.77 14.83
CA PRO A 210 -20.55 24.28 13.92
C PRO A 210 -21.06 25.36 12.95
N GLY A 211 -20.72 26.63 13.19
CA GLY A 211 -21.22 27.77 12.43
C GLY A 211 -22.70 28.08 12.73
N LYS A 212 -23.30 28.93 11.90
CA LYS A 212 -24.71 29.36 12.05
C LYS A 212 -25.69 28.29 11.53
N SER A 213 -25.75 27.16 12.23
CA SER A 213 -26.66 26.04 11.96
C SER A 213 -27.48 25.70 13.19
N ASP A 214 -28.79 25.90 13.17
CA ASP A 214 -29.68 25.43 14.25
C ASP A 214 -29.81 23.91 14.25
N ALA A 215 -29.86 23.31 13.04
CA ALA A 215 -30.02 21.87 12.86
C ALA A 215 -28.82 21.07 13.38
N LEU A 216 -27.57 21.43 12.99
CA LEU A 216 -26.38 20.74 13.51
C LEU A 216 -26.23 20.94 15.01
N ARG A 217 -26.48 22.16 15.51
CA ARG A 217 -26.43 22.41 16.96
C ARG A 217 -27.45 21.53 17.70
N GLY A 218 -28.68 21.43 17.23
CA GLY A 218 -29.69 20.55 17.81
C GLY A 218 -29.29 19.07 17.81
N ILE A 219 -28.76 18.56 16.70
CA ILE A 219 -28.29 17.16 16.59
C ILE A 219 -27.11 16.89 17.54
N ILE A 220 -26.11 17.77 17.58
CA ILE A 220 -24.94 17.59 18.44
C ILE A 220 -25.33 17.72 19.92
N GLN A 221 -26.20 18.67 20.27
CA GLN A 221 -26.72 18.82 21.64
C GLN A 221 -27.53 17.59 22.08
N MET A 222 -28.33 17.02 21.18
CA MET A 222 -29.06 15.77 21.44
C MET A 222 -28.09 14.61 21.68
N ALA A 223 -27.08 14.43 20.82
CA ALA A 223 -26.07 13.38 20.96
C ALA A 223 -25.30 13.52 22.28
N LEU A 224 -24.84 14.74 22.63
CA LEU A 224 -24.18 15.01 23.91
C LEU A 224 -25.10 14.75 25.11
N GLY A 225 -26.40 15.03 24.99
CA GLY A 225 -27.41 14.77 26.03
C GLY A 225 -27.70 13.29 26.29
N PHE A 226 -27.38 12.39 25.37
CA PHE A 226 -27.44 10.93 25.61
C PHE A 226 -26.26 10.43 26.45
N VAL A 227 -25.08 11.04 26.32
CA VAL A 227 -23.85 10.60 26.99
C VAL A 227 -23.50 11.40 28.25
N GLY A 228 -24.05 12.61 28.41
CA GLY A 228 -23.75 13.51 29.52
C GLY A 228 -24.97 13.97 30.31
N ARG A 229 -24.76 14.24 31.60
CA ARG A 229 -25.79 14.77 32.51
C ARG A 229 -25.66 16.29 32.65
N PRO A 230 -26.76 17.06 32.75
CA PRO A 230 -26.71 18.49 33.05
C PRO A 230 -25.82 18.80 34.26
N ALA A 231 -24.89 19.73 34.07
CA ALA A 231 -23.95 20.22 35.07
C ALA A 231 -24.12 21.74 35.29
N GLN A 232 -23.42 22.29 36.28
CA GLN A 232 -23.42 23.73 36.49
C GLN A 232 -22.78 24.46 35.30
N ALA A 233 -23.46 25.49 34.80
CA ALA A 233 -23.00 26.30 33.67
C ALA A 233 -21.62 26.92 33.95
N ILE A 234 -20.67 26.70 33.04
CA ILE A 234 -19.32 27.28 33.09
C ILE A 234 -19.34 28.58 32.28
N GLU A 235 -19.12 29.73 32.95
CA GLU A 235 -19.02 31.06 32.33
C GLU A 235 -20.18 31.39 31.34
N GLY A 236 -21.41 30.97 31.71
CA GLY A 236 -22.62 31.18 30.93
C GLY A 236 -22.82 30.21 29.75
N MET A 237 -21.94 29.23 29.54
CA MET A 237 -22.15 28.14 28.58
C MET A 237 -23.00 27.04 29.18
N THR A 238 -23.75 26.32 28.34
CA THR A 238 -24.48 25.12 28.79
C THR A 238 -23.49 23.99 28.99
N THR A 239 -23.55 23.30 30.13
CA THR A 239 -22.54 22.31 30.52
C THR A 239 -23.16 20.94 30.80
N LEU A 240 -22.49 19.89 30.33
CA LEU A 240 -22.79 18.48 30.58
C LEU A 240 -21.55 17.82 31.21
N SER A 241 -21.75 16.93 32.18
CA SER A 241 -20.69 16.11 32.81
C SER A 241 -20.77 14.67 32.33
N PHE A 242 -19.60 14.05 32.13
CA PHE A 242 -19.46 12.65 31.70
C PHE A 242 -19.00 11.76 32.87
N GLY A 243 -19.79 11.76 33.95
CA GLY A 243 -19.41 11.13 35.22
C GLY A 243 -18.53 12.05 36.06
N ASP A 244 -17.68 11.45 36.90
CA ASP A 244 -16.90 12.19 37.92
C ASP A 244 -15.72 12.99 37.36
N SER A 245 -15.45 12.88 36.05
CA SER A 245 -14.41 13.64 35.36
C SER A 245 -14.74 13.85 33.89
N GLY A 246 -14.29 14.96 33.29
CA GLY A 246 -14.62 15.33 31.91
C GLY A 246 -16.06 15.83 31.69
N GLY A 247 -16.37 16.22 30.46
CA GLY A 247 -17.67 16.80 30.11
C GLY A 247 -17.66 17.62 28.81
N ALA A 248 -18.77 18.28 28.51
CA ALA A 248 -18.92 19.19 27.39
C ALA A 248 -19.46 20.56 27.84
N ALA A 249 -19.01 21.64 27.20
CA ALA A 249 -19.53 22.98 27.37
C ALA A 249 -19.78 23.60 25.98
N TYR A 250 -20.96 24.17 25.77
CA TYR A 250 -21.34 24.73 24.48
C TYR A 250 -22.18 26.00 24.58
N ASP A 251 -22.10 26.81 23.52
CA ASP A 251 -23.01 27.93 23.26
C ASP A 251 -23.36 28.02 21.77
N ASP A 252 -23.81 29.19 21.33
CA ASP A 252 -24.22 29.41 19.95
C ASP A 252 -23.08 29.34 18.92
N THR A 253 -21.81 29.43 19.36
CA THR A 253 -20.64 29.60 18.48
C THR A 253 -19.68 28.41 18.52
N VAL A 254 -19.48 27.81 19.69
CA VAL A 254 -18.48 26.75 19.89
C VAL A 254 -19.02 25.63 20.78
N ILE A 255 -18.52 24.42 20.52
CA ILE A 255 -18.73 23.23 21.33
C ILE A 255 -17.34 22.74 21.76
N ILE A 256 -17.10 22.66 23.07
CA ILE A 256 -15.85 22.20 23.68
C ILE A 256 -16.18 20.92 24.45
N VAL A 257 -15.46 19.84 24.20
CA VAL A 257 -15.67 18.52 24.82
C VAL A 257 -14.35 18.00 25.36
N THR A 258 -14.38 17.38 26.54
CA THR A 258 -13.20 16.78 27.17
C THR A 258 -13.47 15.33 27.58
N SER A 259 -12.47 14.47 27.37
CA SER A 259 -12.50 13.07 27.76
C SER A 259 -12.71 12.89 29.29
N PRO A 260 -13.36 11.80 29.74
CA PRO A 260 -13.43 11.43 31.17
C PRO A 260 -12.07 11.01 31.74
N SER A 261 -11.24 11.99 32.11
CA SER A 261 -9.89 11.79 32.64
C SER A 261 -9.63 12.70 33.86
N PRO A 262 -8.64 12.41 34.71
CA PRO A 262 -8.40 13.16 35.96
C PRO A 262 -8.29 14.68 35.80
N LYS A 263 -7.81 15.17 34.64
CA LYS A 263 -7.73 16.60 34.30
C LYS A 263 -8.88 17.10 33.42
N GLY A 264 -9.75 16.25 32.89
CA GLY A 264 -10.77 16.62 31.89
C GLY A 264 -11.69 17.76 32.32
N ALA A 265 -12.12 17.79 33.59
CA ALA A 265 -12.96 18.86 34.12
C ALA A 265 -12.21 20.20 34.27
N GLU A 266 -10.92 20.16 34.64
CA GLU A 266 -10.04 21.33 34.73
C GLU A 266 -9.78 21.91 33.33
N LEU A 267 -9.43 21.05 32.37
CA LEU A 267 -9.22 21.40 30.97
C LEU A 267 -10.48 22.02 30.35
N LEU A 268 -11.67 21.49 30.64
CA LEU A 268 -12.93 22.06 30.16
C LEU A 268 -13.14 23.49 30.70
N GLN A 269 -12.89 23.72 31.99
CA GLN A 269 -12.97 25.07 32.57
C GLN A 269 -11.92 26.01 31.97
N TRP A 270 -10.71 25.54 31.73
CA TRP A 270 -9.63 26.31 31.12
C TRP A 270 -10.00 26.74 29.69
N SER A 271 -10.36 25.79 28.82
CA SER A 271 -10.73 26.09 27.43
C SER A 271 -11.97 26.99 27.33
N VAL A 272 -12.95 26.86 28.23
CA VAL A 272 -14.09 27.78 28.31
C VAL A 272 -13.67 29.19 28.71
N LYS A 273 -12.83 29.36 29.76
CA LYS A 273 -12.36 30.68 30.20
C LYS A 273 -11.48 31.35 29.14
N GLN A 274 -10.64 30.58 28.45
CA GLN A 274 -9.83 31.03 27.32
C GLN A 274 -10.74 31.50 26.17
N TYR A 275 -11.76 30.70 25.81
CA TYR A 275 -12.75 31.06 24.79
C TYR A 275 -13.54 32.34 25.12
N LYS A 276 -13.95 32.51 26.39
CA LYS A 276 -14.65 33.72 26.86
C LYS A 276 -13.70 34.93 27.06
N GLY A 277 -12.39 34.78 26.82
CA GLY A 277 -11.40 35.85 27.01
C GLY A 277 -11.21 36.29 28.47
N LEU A 278 -11.67 35.47 29.43
CA LEU A 278 -11.57 35.74 30.87
C LEU A 278 -10.17 35.45 31.41
N ILE A 279 -9.44 34.57 30.73
CA ILE A 279 -7.99 34.40 30.87
C ILE A 279 -7.31 34.76 29.53
N LYS A 280 -6.06 35.19 29.62
CA LYS A 280 -5.17 35.43 28.46
C LYS A 280 -3.91 34.58 28.61
N GLU A 281 -4.12 33.31 28.92
CA GLU A 281 -3.03 32.35 29.13
C GLU A 281 -2.47 31.87 27.78
N PRO A 282 -1.20 31.41 27.75
CA PRO A 282 -0.63 30.88 26.53
C PRO A 282 -1.37 29.60 26.10
N SER A 283 -1.59 29.44 24.80
CA SER A 283 -2.23 28.29 24.16
C SER A 283 -1.28 27.63 23.16
N LEU A 284 -1.64 26.45 22.64
CA LEU A 284 -0.89 25.79 21.57
C LEU A 284 -0.62 26.75 20.40
N ALA A 285 -1.64 27.47 19.94
CA ALA A 285 -1.55 28.45 18.84
C ALA A 285 -0.66 29.68 19.14
N SER A 286 -0.47 30.05 20.41
CA SER A 286 0.19 31.33 20.78
C SER A 286 1.56 31.18 21.45
N SER A 287 1.91 30.00 21.94
CA SER A 287 3.17 29.77 22.68
C SER A 287 4.07 28.70 22.10
N ASN A 288 3.51 27.69 21.41
CA ASN A 288 4.30 26.63 20.84
C ASN A 288 4.94 27.11 19.51
N LYS A 289 6.25 27.38 19.55
CA LYS A 289 7.02 27.86 18.39
C LYS A 289 7.02 26.88 17.22
N SER A 290 7.00 25.59 17.52
CA SER A 290 6.95 24.52 16.54
C SER A 290 5.60 24.51 15.82
N PHE A 291 4.49 24.49 16.57
CA PHE A 291 3.15 24.56 15.99
C PHE A 291 2.93 25.84 15.17
N ALA A 292 3.50 26.96 15.62
CA ALA A 292 3.46 28.24 14.91
C ALA A 292 4.20 28.26 13.54
N ARG A 293 4.99 27.22 13.21
CA ARG A 293 5.55 27.03 11.85
C ARG A 293 4.43 26.93 10.80
N ILE A 294 3.25 26.40 11.17
CA ILE A 294 2.05 26.38 10.32
C ILE A 294 1.13 27.55 10.68
N SER A 295 1.01 28.53 9.78
CA SER A 295 0.09 29.64 10.00
C SER A 295 -1.38 29.20 10.13
N LYS A 296 -2.18 29.92 10.92
CA LYS A 296 -3.64 29.72 11.05
C LYS A 296 -4.34 29.62 9.68
N LYS A 297 -3.96 30.48 8.73
CA LYS A 297 -4.48 30.45 7.36
C LYS A 297 -4.12 29.16 6.62
N ALA A 298 -2.88 28.69 6.74
CA ALA A 298 -2.47 27.42 6.12
C ALA A 298 -3.26 26.23 6.71
N ARG A 299 -3.47 26.17 8.02
CA ARG A 299 -4.30 25.13 8.66
C ARG A 299 -5.76 25.16 8.16
N GLN A 300 -6.31 26.36 7.93
CA GLN A 300 -7.66 26.57 7.37
C GLN A 300 -7.80 26.23 5.89
N ASP A 301 -6.74 26.40 5.10
CA ASP A 301 -6.69 26.00 3.67
C ASP A 301 -6.41 24.50 3.49
N ASN A 302 -5.74 23.86 4.46
CA ASN A 302 -5.59 22.41 4.52
C ASN A 302 -6.94 21.71 4.79
N MET A 303 -7.12 20.51 4.23
CA MET A 303 -8.20 19.62 4.62
C MET A 303 -7.90 18.96 5.97
N LEU A 304 -6.65 18.55 6.17
CA LEU A 304 -6.18 17.97 7.42
C LEU A 304 -4.82 18.56 7.76
N THR A 305 -4.63 18.90 9.03
CA THR A 305 -3.32 19.19 9.62
C THR A 305 -3.14 18.29 10.84
N VAL A 306 -2.01 17.61 10.93
CA VAL A 306 -1.57 16.81 12.09
C VAL A 306 -0.26 17.40 12.58
N TRP A 307 -0.14 17.60 13.88
CA TRP A 307 1.08 18.05 14.54
C TRP A 307 1.33 17.21 15.79
N VAL A 308 2.58 16.82 16.01
CA VAL A 308 3.01 16.06 17.19
C VAL A 308 4.33 16.65 17.71
N ASN A 309 4.37 16.97 19.00
CA ASN A 309 5.61 17.25 19.73
C ASN A 309 6.31 15.91 20.00
N ALA A 310 7.30 15.58 19.19
CA ALA A 310 7.89 14.24 19.16
C ALA A 310 8.70 13.94 20.44
N ASP A 311 9.46 14.92 20.94
CA ASP A 311 10.22 14.79 22.18
C ASP A 311 9.31 14.61 23.41
N GLU A 312 8.28 15.45 23.58
CA GLU A 312 7.36 15.30 24.71
C GLU A 312 6.57 14.00 24.65
N ALA A 313 6.15 13.57 23.44
CA ALA A 313 5.49 12.29 23.24
C ALA A 313 6.40 11.12 23.63
N TYR A 314 7.65 11.12 23.15
CA TYR A 314 8.64 10.09 23.44
C TYR A 314 9.00 10.04 24.94
N GLN A 315 9.22 11.20 25.58
CA GLN A 315 9.46 11.28 27.03
C GLN A 315 8.26 10.82 27.87
N ALA A 316 7.03 11.03 27.40
CA ALA A 316 5.84 10.54 28.08
C ALA A 316 5.69 9.02 27.92
N LEU A 317 5.94 8.48 26.72
CA LEU A 317 5.98 7.03 26.47
C LEU A 317 7.02 6.32 27.34
N GLN A 318 8.24 6.85 27.47
CA GLN A 318 9.28 6.30 28.36
C GLN A 318 8.87 6.23 29.84
N LYS A 319 7.95 7.07 30.31
CA LYS A 319 7.45 7.05 31.70
C LYS A 319 6.36 6.00 31.92
N ILE A 320 5.65 5.62 30.85
CA ILE A 320 4.55 4.65 30.87
C ILE A 320 5.07 3.24 30.57
N LEU A 321 6.05 3.13 29.67
CA LEU A 321 6.69 1.90 29.25
C LEU A 321 8.19 1.98 29.58
N PRO A 322 8.70 1.28 30.62
CA PRO A 322 10.12 1.22 30.89
C PRO A 322 10.88 0.57 29.73
N ALA A 323 12.18 0.83 29.63
CA ALA A 323 12.99 0.55 28.44
C ALA A 323 13.07 -0.95 28.07
N ASP A 324 12.88 -1.85 29.02
CA ASP A 324 12.76 -3.29 28.86
C ASP A 324 11.41 -3.70 28.23
N ALA A 325 10.32 -3.05 28.65
CA ALA A 325 8.96 -3.26 28.14
C ALA A 325 8.68 -2.66 26.75
N MET A 326 9.56 -1.80 26.21
CA MET A 326 9.42 -1.33 24.83
C MET A 326 9.61 -2.46 23.80
N PRO A 327 8.82 -2.50 22.71
CA PRO A 327 9.06 -3.42 21.59
C PRO A 327 10.46 -3.24 20.98
N ALA A 328 11.08 -4.35 20.56
CA ALA A 328 12.43 -4.32 19.97
C ALA A 328 12.50 -3.44 18.71
N GLN A 329 11.47 -3.49 17.86
CA GLN A 329 11.32 -2.65 16.67
C GLN A 329 11.32 -1.16 17.02
N PHE A 330 10.65 -0.75 18.11
CA PHE A 330 10.62 0.65 18.55
C PHE A 330 12.00 1.11 19.04
N ARG A 331 12.73 0.28 19.79
CA ARG A 331 14.11 0.57 20.21
C ARG A 331 15.08 0.67 19.03
N MET A 332 14.90 -0.15 17.99
CA MET A 332 15.66 -0.05 16.74
C MET A 332 15.35 1.25 15.99
N ALA A 333 14.07 1.59 15.84
CA ALA A 333 13.63 2.83 15.21
C ALA A 333 14.17 4.07 15.95
N ASP A 334 14.09 4.08 17.28
CA ASP A 334 14.66 5.15 18.12
C ASP A 334 16.18 5.24 18.03
N GLY A 335 16.89 4.11 17.96
CA GLY A 335 18.34 4.08 17.75
C GLY A 335 18.79 4.71 16.42
N MET A 336 17.90 4.76 15.41
CA MET A 336 18.16 5.40 14.12
C MET A 336 17.62 6.83 14.02
N ALA A 337 16.38 7.05 14.45
CA ALA A 337 15.66 8.31 14.34
C ALA A 337 15.97 9.29 15.48
N ASP A 338 16.46 8.80 16.62
CA ASP A 338 16.82 9.55 17.82
C ASP A 338 15.66 10.44 18.29
N PHE A 339 14.52 9.84 18.68
CA PHE A 339 13.24 10.54 18.80
C PHE A 339 13.27 11.71 19.80
N LYS A 340 14.08 11.61 20.86
CA LYS A 340 14.36 12.70 21.83
C LYS A 340 14.96 13.96 21.20
N ASN A 341 15.50 13.88 19.98
CA ASN A 341 16.12 14.98 19.24
C ASN A 341 15.26 15.49 18.07
N ILE A 342 14.06 14.93 17.90
CA ILE A 342 13.01 15.48 17.02
C ILE A 342 12.19 16.48 17.84
N ASP A 343 12.11 17.73 17.37
CA ASP A 343 11.27 18.79 17.95
C ASP A 343 9.79 18.50 17.63
N ASP A 344 9.49 18.28 16.35
CA ASP A 344 8.13 18.00 15.90
C ASP A 344 8.02 17.20 14.61
N LEU A 345 6.83 16.61 14.44
CA LEU A 345 6.32 16.08 13.18
C LEU A 345 5.09 16.89 12.78
N ILE A 346 5.08 17.37 11.54
CA ILE A 346 3.96 18.08 10.89
C ILE A 346 3.56 17.32 9.65
N ALA A 347 2.29 16.93 9.52
CA ALA A 347 1.72 16.42 8.28
C ALA A 347 0.48 17.22 7.88
N SER A 348 0.29 17.46 6.58
CA SER A 348 -0.91 18.13 6.08
C SER A 348 -1.35 17.63 4.72
N LEU A 349 -2.66 17.53 4.56
CA LEU A 349 -3.32 17.21 3.29
C LEU A 349 -4.08 18.46 2.81
N SER A 350 -3.75 18.92 1.61
CA SER A 350 -4.33 20.07 0.92
C SER A 350 -5.15 19.61 -0.28
N ILE A 351 -6.39 20.12 -0.40
CA ILE A 351 -7.25 19.92 -1.59
C ILE A 351 -7.53 21.27 -2.25
N ARG A 352 -7.43 21.31 -3.58
CA ARG A 352 -7.74 22.48 -4.42
C ARG A 352 -8.53 22.01 -5.65
N PRO A 353 -9.33 22.88 -6.30
CA PRO A 353 -10.10 22.50 -7.49
C PRO A 353 -9.28 21.89 -8.64
N THR A 354 -7.98 22.19 -8.69
CA THR A 354 -7.04 21.75 -9.74
C THR A 354 -5.85 20.97 -9.18
N GLY A 355 -5.93 20.42 -7.97
CA GLY A 355 -4.80 19.66 -7.41
C GLY A 355 -4.93 19.20 -5.97
N LEU A 356 -4.04 18.28 -5.61
CA LEU A 356 -3.94 17.63 -4.31
C LEU A 356 -2.49 17.70 -3.84
N ALA A 357 -2.24 17.88 -2.54
CA ALA A 357 -0.89 17.81 -1.98
C ALA A 357 -0.90 17.17 -0.58
N LEU A 358 0.03 16.25 -0.36
CA LEU A 358 0.38 15.71 0.94
C LEU A 358 1.80 16.18 1.28
N ASP A 359 1.93 16.96 2.35
CA ASP A 359 3.21 17.45 2.87
C ASP A 359 3.46 16.79 4.25
N ALA A 360 4.67 16.28 4.48
CA ALA A 360 5.11 15.73 5.76
C ALA A 360 6.51 16.28 6.10
N ASN A 361 6.67 16.88 7.28
CA ASN A 361 7.86 17.60 7.70
C ASN A 361 8.29 17.13 9.09
N VAL A 362 9.55 16.75 9.22
CA VAL A 362 10.23 16.42 10.47
C VAL A 362 11.17 17.56 10.81
N HIS A 363 11.09 18.08 12.03
CA HIS A 363 12.00 19.10 12.54
C HIS A 363 12.86 18.55 13.67
N LEU A 364 14.16 18.80 13.59
CA LEU A 364 15.16 18.39 14.58
C LEU A 364 15.51 19.55 15.51
N LYS A 365 16.02 19.21 16.70
CA LYS A 365 16.59 20.21 17.63
C LYS A 365 17.89 20.80 17.08
N ASP A 366 18.15 22.07 17.41
CA ASP A 366 19.32 22.79 16.89
C ASP A 366 20.65 22.06 17.13
N GLY A 367 21.36 21.71 16.05
CA GLY A 367 22.66 21.04 16.11
C GLY A 367 22.60 19.52 16.31
N HIS A 368 21.41 18.91 16.28
CA HIS A 368 21.22 17.47 16.38
C HIS A 368 20.88 16.86 15.01
N ASN A 369 21.73 15.95 14.53
CA ASN A 369 21.45 15.12 13.36
C ASN A 369 21.36 13.66 13.79
N CYS A 370 20.20 13.02 13.67
CA CYS A 370 20.07 11.58 13.92
C CYS A 370 20.69 10.74 12.79
N LEU A 371 20.91 9.45 13.03
CA LEU A 371 21.51 8.55 12.03
C LEU A 371 20.65 8.48 10.76
N ALA A 372 19.33 8.33 10.91
CA ALA A 372 18.39 8.30 9.79
C ALA A 372 18.45 9.59 8.94
N TYR A 373 18.48 10.76 9.58
CA TYR A 373 18.61 12.04 8.88
C TYR A 373 19.97 12.16 8.17
N ASN A 374 21.08 11.79 8.83
CA ASN A 374 22.41 11.76 8.22
C ASN A 374 22.50 10.77 7.03
N LEU A 375 21.69 9.72 7.00
CA LEU A 375 21.63 8.73 5.91
C LEU A 375 20.74 9.13 4.73
N ILE A 376 19.80 10.07 4.90
CA ILE A 376 18.94 10.54 3.79
C ILE A 376 19.35 11.89 3.23
N ARG A 377 20.07 12.72 4.01
CA ARG A 377 20.41 14.10 3.65
C ARG A 377 21.30 14.21 2.40
N THR A 378 20.86 14.96 1.40
CA THR A 378 21.65 15.38 0.23
C THR A 378 21.64 16.90 0.06
N PRO A 379 22.56 17.48 -0.74
CA PRO A 379 22.50 18.90 -1.12
C PRO A 379 21.22 19.26 -1.88
N HIS A 380 20.97 20.56 -2.04
CA HIS A 380 19.90 21.05 -2.91
C HIS A 380 20.25 20.82 -4.39
N LEU A 381 19.22 20.57 -5.21
CA LEU A 381 19.35 20.40 -6.65
C LEU A 381 19.81 21.68 -7.34
N ASN A 382 20.76 21.55 -8.26
CA ASN A 382 21.01 22.57 -9.26
C ASN A 382 19.87 22.53 -10.28
N VAL A 383 18.81 23.28 -10.04
CA VAL A 383 17.65 23.37 -10.97
C VAL A 383 18.06 23.92 -12.36
N GLY A 384 19.24 24.56 -12.48
CA GLY A 384 19.82 24.96 -13.76
C GLY A 384 20.40 23.80 -14.57
N ALA A 385 20.92 22.75 -13.90
CA ALA A 385 21.43 21.54 -14.53
C ALA A 385 20.32 20.75 -15.26
N LEU A 386 19.07 20.82 -14.77
CA LEU A 386 17.92 20.19 -15.43
C LEU A 386 17.68 20.68 -16.88
N ASN A 387 18.24 21.82 -17.29
CA ASN A 387 18.06 22.35 -18.66
C ASN A 387 18.71 21.48 -19.76
N VAL A 388 19.54 20.48 -19.40
CA VAL A 388 20.06 19.47 -20.33
C VAL A 388 19.02 18.40 -20.69
N VAL A 389 17.99 18.22 -19.85
CA VAL A 389 16.89 17.31 -20.12
C VAL A 389 16.08 17.89 -21.30
N PRO A 390 15.74 17.10 -22.33
CA PRO A 390 14.98 17.56 -23.49
C PRO A 390 13.64 18.21 -23.13
N SER A 391 13.15 19.10 -23.98
CA SER A 391 11.89 19.83 -23.75
C SER A 391 10.66 18.92 -23.78
N ASP A 392 10.70 17.85 -24.55
CA ASP A 392 9.64 16.84 -24.69
C ASP A 392 9.64 15.80 -23.56
N ALA A 393 10.56 15.88 -22.59
CA ALA A 393 10.62 14.95 -21.47
C ALA A 393 9.31 14.94 -20.65
N ILE A 394 8.79 13.73 -20.46
CA ILE A 394 7.51 13.45 -19.76
C ILE A 394 7.71 12.98 -18.33
N ALA A 395 8.89 12.46 -18.01
CA ALA A 395 9.26 12.09 -16.65
C ALA A 395 10.73 12.45 -16.37
N LEU A 396 11.02 12.85 -15.15
CA LEU A 396 12.38 12.92 -14.62
C LEU A 396 12.46 12.52 -13.16
N PHE A 397 13.60 11.94 -12.78
CA PHE A 397 14.07 11.77 -11.42
C PHE A 397 15.43 12.46 -11.28
N SER A 398 15.62 13.28 -10.26
CA SER A 398 16.86 14.01 -10.01
C SER A 398 17.24 14.00 -8.53
N VAL A 399 18.52 13.75 -8.25
CA VAL A 399 19.12 13.72 -6.92
C VAL A 399 20.50 14.38 -6.96
N ALA A 400 20.76 15.31 -6.04
CA ALA A 400 22.10 15.83 -5.80
C ALA A 400 22.87 14.83 -4.91
N LEU A 401 24.17 14.66 -5.14
CA LEU A 401 24.98 13.74 -4.35
C LEU A 401 25.75 14.47 -3.24
N GLY A 402 25.90 13.81 -2.10
CA GLY A 402 26.79 14.24 -1.03
C GLY A 402 28.26 14.02 -1.39
N ARG A 403 29.16 14.73 -0.69
CA ARG A 403 30.60 14.53 -0.79
C ARG A 403 31.04 13.15 -0.27
N SER A 404 32.25 12.73 -0.63
CA SER A 404 32.81 11.43 -0.23
C SER A 404 32.96 11.20 1.29
N ASP A 405 32.92 12.25 2.10
CA ASP A 405 32.95 12.19 3.57
C ASP A 405 31.59 11.95 4.22
N THR A 406 30.50 11.91 3.43
CA THR A 406 29.14 11.58 3.92
C THR A 406 28.95 10.08 4.13
N ALA A 407 28.10 9.70 5.09
CA ALA A 407 27.85 8.30 5.43
C ALA A 407 27.25 7.50 4.25
N GLN A 408 26.41 8.12 3.43
CA GLN A 408 25.86 7.51 2.22
C GLN A 408 26.93 7.27 1.17
N ALA A 409 27.82 8.25 0.94
CA ALA A 409 28.90 8.12 -0.03
C ALA A 409 29.89 7.01 0.37
N GLN A 410 30.15 6.87 1.66
CA GLN A 410 30.96 5.78 2.22
C GLN A 410 30.27 4.43 2.03
N ALA A 411 29.03 4.27 2.47
CA ALA A 411 28.29 3.02 2.34
C ALA A 411 28.10 2.60 0.87
N ALA A 412 27.73 3.53 -0.02
CA ALA A 412 27.62 3.26 -1.45
C ALA A 412 28.99 2.96 -2.09
N GLY A 413 30.06 3.64 -1.66
CA GLY A 413 31.43 3.36 -2.07
C GLY A 413 31.90 1.96 -1.68
N GLU A 414 31.59 1.52 -0.46
CA GLU A 414 31.84 0.16 0.01
C GLU A 414 31.07 -0.89 -0.80
N GLN A 415 29.78 -0.65 -1.12
CA GLN A 415 29.01 -1.55 -1.97
C GLN A 415 29.58 -1.63 -3.40
N ILE A 416 29.93 -0.50 -4.01
CA ILE A 416 30.60 -0.46 -5.32
C ILE A 416 31.90 -1.28 -5.28
N LYS A 417 32.71 -1.12 -4.23
CA LYS A 417 33.96 -1.86 -4.03
C LYS A 417 33.73 -3.36 -3.82
N ASN A 418 32.70 -3.75 -3.07
CA ASN A 418 32.36 -5.15 -2.83
C ASN A 418 31.86 -5.86 -4.10
N VAL A 419 31.09 -5.16 -4.95
CA VAL A 419 30.53 -5.71 -6.19
C VAL A 419 31.54 -5.71 -7.35
N THR A 420 32.33 -4.64 -7.49
CA THR A 420 33.21 -4.44 -8.68
C THR A 420 34.70 -4.64 -8.40
N GLY A 421 35.10 -4.75 -7.14
CA GLY A 421 36.51 -4.71 -6.72
C GLY A 421 37.17 -3.32 -6.79
N LEU A 422 36.48 -2.29 -7.29
CA LEU A 422 37.03 -0.95 -7.51
C LEU A 422 36.83 -0.02 -6.31
N ASP A 423 37.93 0.52 -5.76
CA ASP A 423 37.90 1.51 -4.67
C ASP A 423 37.75 2.95 -5.20
N ILE A 424 36.66 3.19 -5.94
CA ILE A 424 36.39 4.43 -6.68
C ILE A 424 35.32 5.32 -6.03
N GLY A 425 34.68 4.87 -4.94
CA GLY A 425 33.57 5.58 -4.30
C GLY A 425 33.93 7.03 -3.95
N ARG A 426 35.14 7.25 -3.43
CA ARG A 426 35.63 8.60 -3.14
C ARG A 426 35.68 9.49 -4.38
N GLU A 427 36.27 9.00 -5.46
CA GLU A 427 36.43 9.77 -6.71
C GLU A 427 35.07 10.04 -7.37
N LEU A 428 34.13 9.09 -7.26
CA LEU A 428 32.75 9.24 -7.72
C LEU A 428 32.02 10.39 -6.99
N PHE A 429 32.02 10.37 -5.65
CA PHE A 429 31.28 11.34 -4.81
C PHE A 429 31.99 12.69 -4.62
N ASP A 430 33.31 12.78 -4.86
CA ASP A 430 34.01 14.07 -4.95
C ASP A 430 33.84 14.75 -6.33
N ASN A 431 33.44 14.01 -7.38
CA ASN A 431 33.31 14.53 -8.73
C ASN A 431 31.86 14.71 -9.22
N ILE A 432 30.92 13.81 -8.91
CA ILE A 432 29.53 13.92 -9.37
C ILE A 432 28.73 14.80 -8.39
N GLU A 433 28.11 15.86 -8.92
CA GLU A 433 27.30 16.82 -8.16
C GLU A 433 25.81 16.42 -8.17
N GLN A 434 25.29 15.99 -9.32
CA GLN A 434 23.87 15.66 -9.50
C GLN A 434 23.67 14.60 -10.59
N VAL A 435 22.73 13.69 -10.37
CA VAL A 435 22.31 12.68 -11.34
C VAL A 435 20.83 12.90 -11.67
N THR A 436 20.50 12.90 -12.96
CA THR A 436 19.13 13.09 -13.47
C THR A 436 18.81 12.03 -14.52
N LEU A 437 17.91 11.10 -14.18
CA LEU A 437 17.30 10.17 -15.12
C LEU A 437 16.04 10.82 -15.72
N PHE A 438 15.80 10.67 -17.01
CA PHE A 438 14.62 11.20 -17.67
C PHE A 438 14.11 10.27 -18.78
N ALA A 439 12.83 10.44 -19.13
CA ALA A 439 12.17 9.73 -20.21
C ALA A 439 11.46 10.70 -21.17
N VAL A 440 11.59 10.44 -22.47
CA VAL A 440 10.85 11.13 -23.54
C VAL A 440 9.81 10.19 -24.18
N PRO A 441 8.72 10.71 -24.80
CA PRO A 441 7.76 9.90 -25.52
C PRO A 441 8.45 9.07 -26.60
N PHE A 442 8.12 7.78 -26.69
CA PHE A 442 8.62 6.92 -27.75
C PHE A 442 7.98 7.32 -29.08
N HIS A 443 8.79 7.91 -29.97
CA HIS A 443 8.43 8.12 -31.36
C HIS A 443 9.09 7.03 -32.18
N LYS A 444 8.35 6.32 -33.06
CA LYS A 444 8.94 5.35 -34.00
C LYS A 444 10.07 6.06 -34.78
N PRO A 445 11.34 5.62 -34.65
CA PRO A 445 12.45 6.33 -35.28
C PRO A 445 12.33 6.29 -36.80
N THR A 446 12.84 7.34 -37.46
CA THR A 446 12.89 7.44 -38.93
C THR A 446 13.96 6.53 -39.57
N GLU A 447 14.82 5.91 -38.77
CA GLU A 447 15.85 4.96 -39.19
C GLU A 447 15.66 3.61 -38.49
N GLN A 448 16.05 2.51 -39.16
CA GLN A 448 16.06 1.17 -38.56
C GLN A 448 17.14 1.09 -37.48
N LEU A 449 16.72 1.23 -36.22
CA LEU A 449 17.51 0.83 -35.05
C LEU A 449 17.43 -0.70 -34.90
N SER A 450 18.47 -1.34 -34.35
CA SER A 450 18.49 -2.79 -34.16
C SER A 450 17.31 -3.29 -33.33
N ASP A 451 16.73 -4.41 -33.76
CA ASP A 451 15.47 -4.95 -33.21
C ASP A 451 15.65 -5.56 -31.80
N ASP A 452 16.87 -5.93 -31.41
CA ASP A 452 17.19 -6.69 -30.17
C ASP A 452 17.19 -5.88 -28.85
N ILE A 453 16.67 -4.64 -28.85
CA ILE A 453 16.48 -3.85 -27.61
C ILE A 453 15.01 -3.45 -27.53
N PRO A 454 14.31 -3.80 -26.42
CA PRO A 454 12.94 -3.38 -26.20
C PRO A 454 12.77 -1.86 -26.42
N PRO A 455 11.86 -1.41 -27.31
CA PRO A 455 11.72 0.00 -27.70
C PRO A 455 11.65 0.99 -26.52
N GLN A 456 11.08 0.54 -25.41
CA GLN A 456 10.93 1.27 -24.15
C GLN A 456 12.26 1.77 -23.59
N VAL A 457 13.31 0.94 -23.67
CA VAL A 457 14.64 1.27 -23.12
C VAL A 457 15.28 2.42 -23.92
N LYS A 458 14.93 2.57 -25.20
CA LYS A 458 15.41 3.63 -26.11
C LYS A 458 14.80 5.01 -25.82
N SER A 459 13.83 5.11 -24.90
CA SER A 459 13.22 6.37 -24.45
C SER A 459 13.91 7.02 -23.25
N PHE A 460 14.86 6.32 -22.59
CA PHE A 460 15.53 6.80 -21.39
C PHE A 460 16.87 7.49 -21.67
N GLY A 461 17.11 8.59 -20.97
CA GLY A 461 18.37 9.31 -20.95
C GLY A 461 18.83 9.60 -19.52
N LEU A 462 20.15 9.60 -19.33
CA LEU A 462 20.79 9.87 -18.05
C LEU A 462 21.73 11.06 -18.21
N ALA A 463 21.52 12.11 -17.42
CA ALA A 463 22.38 13.28 -17.33
C ALA A 463 23.10 13.32 -15.98
N ILE A 464 24.42 13.49 -16.03
CA ILE A 464 25.32 13.54 -14.87
C ILE A 464 26.00 14.89 -14.88
N THR A 465 25.73 15.74 -13.88
CA THR A 465 26.46 16.98 -13.64
C THR A 465 27.62 16.70 -12.71
N SER A 466 28.82 17.13 -13.08
CA SER A 466 30.07 16.76 -12.42
C SER A 466 31.12 17.86 -12.49
N VAL A 467 31.95 17.99 -11.46
CA VAL A 467 33.06 18.93 -11.39
C VAL A 467 33.98 18.82 -12.62
N ASN A 468 34.25 17.58 -13.07
CA ASN A 468 35.11 17.23 -14.19
C ASN A 468 34.47 16.09 -15.04
N PRO A 469 33.86 16.39 -16.20
CA PRO A 469 33.27 15.38 -17.09
C PRO A 469 34.27 14.32 -17.60
N GLN A 470 35.54 14.66 -17.81
CA GLN A 470 36.56 13.70 -18.23
C GLN A 470 36.80 12.63 -17.16
N GLN A 471 36.80 13.03 -15.89
CA GLN A 471 36.90 12.10 -14.78
C GLN A 471 35.63 11.26 -14.64
N THR A 472 34.45 11.83 -14.87
CA THR A 472 33.16 11.10 -14.91
C THR A 472 33.20 9.97 -15.95
N HIS A 473 33.70 10.28 -17.14
CA HIS A 473 33.89 9.30 -18.20
C HIS A 473 34.90 8.22 -17.81
N GLN A 474 36.08 8.59 -17.29
CA GLN A 474 37.08 7.61 -16.82
C GLN A 474 36.54 6.66 -15.75
N ILE A 475 35.75 7.18 -14.80
CA ILE A 475 35.07 6.37 -13.77
C ILE A 475 34.07 5.42 -14.43
N LEU A 476 33.22 5.91 -15.34
CA LEU A 476 32.23 5.12 -16.05
C LEU A 476 32.86 3.99 -16.87
N SER A 477 33.87 4.30 -17.69
CA SER A 477 34.62 3.29 -18.46
C SER A 477 35.28 2.25 -17.55
N SER A 478 35.76 2.65 -16.37
CA SER A 478 36.36 1.73 -15.39
C SER A 478 35.32 0.78 -14.78
N VAL A 479 34.17 1.31 -14.34
CA VAL A 479 33.06 0.51 -13.79
C VAL A 479 32.56 -0.49 -14.81
N LEU A 480 32.21 -0.02 -16.01
CA LEU A 480 31.60 -0.85 -17.05
C LEU A 480 32.53 -1.98 -17.53
N ARG A 481 33.86 -1.74 -17.54
CA ARG A 481 34.86 -2.78 -17.82
C ARG A 481 34.99 -3.77 -16.66
N ALA A 482 34.96 -3.33 -15.41
CA ALA A 482 35.09 -4.22 -14.25
C ALA A 482 33.91 -5.21 -14.10
N VAL A 483 32.71 -4.85 -14.57
CA VAL A 483 31.55 -5.75 -14.64
C VAL A 483 31.38 -6.46 -15.99
N ASN A 484 32.39 -6.43 -16.88
CA ASN A 484 32.37 -7.03 -18.22
C ASN A 484 31.21 -6.57 -19.14
N VAL A 485 30.68 -5.35 -18.92
CA VAL A 485 29.55 -4.79 -19.68
C VAL A 485 30.02 -4.09 -20.98
N VAL A 486 31.32 -3.89 -21.19
CA VAL A 486 31.86 -3.21 -22.38
C VAL A 486 33.05 -3.96 -22.98
N ILE A 487 33.01 -4.15 -24.31
CA ILE A 487 34.07 -4.81 -25.10
C ILE A 487 34.92 -3.84 -25.95
N ASP A 488 34.39 -2.67 -26.32
CA ASP A 488 35.13 -1.63 -27.05
C ASP A 488 34.57 -0.23 -26.74
N GLU A 489 35.40 0.80 -26.91
CA GLU A 489 35.10 2.19 -26.54
C GLU A 489 35.71 3.15 -27.57
N THR A 490 34.88 4.00 -28.19
CA THR A 490 35.31 4.92 -29.24
C THR A 490 34.97 6.37 -28.86
N GLN A 491 35.89 7.31 -29.08
CA GLN A 491 35.68 8.74 -28.87
C GLN A 491 35.78 9.54 -30.19
N PRO A 492 34.67 9.71 -30.94
CA PRO A 492 34.62 10.64 -32.06
C PRO A 492 34.76 12.12 -31.65
N ALA A 493 35.09 12.98 -32.61
CA ALA A 493 35.39 14.38 -32.36
C ALA A 493 34.22 15.16 -31.72
N GLY A 494 34.56 16.10 -30.82
CA GLY A 494 33.59 17.05 -30.24
C GLY A 494 32.86 16.55 -29.00
N GLY A 495 33.46 15.66 -28.20
CA GLY A 495 32.93 15.24 -26.89
C GLY A 495 31.97 14.05 -26.92
N ARG A 496 31.72 13.46 -28.10
CA ARG A 496 30.95 12.22 -28.25
C ARG A 496 31.79 10.99 -27.90
N PHE A 497 31.15 9.97 -27.35
CA PHE A 497 31.76 8.66 -27.11
C PHE A 497 30.71 7.55 -27.19
N ASP A 498 31.11 6.38 -27.68
CA ASP A 498 30.26 5.18 -27.73
C ASP A 498 30.95 4.04 -26.97
N PHE A 499 30.20 3.33 -26.13
CA PHE A 499 30.60 2.00 -25.64
C PHE A 499 29.89 0.91 -26.44
N THR A 500 30.62 -0.16 -26.76
CA THR A 500 30.06 -1.37 -27.37
C THR A 500 29.88 -2.45 -26.30
N LEU A 501 28.66 -2.96 -26.15
CA LEU A 501 28.28 -4.01 -25.21
C LEU A 501 28.61 -5.42 -25.78
N PRO A 502 28.67 -6.49 -24.98
CA PRO A 502 29.00 -7.86 -25.44
C PRO A 502 28.12 -8.40 -26.58
N ASN A 503 26.89 -7.91 -26.70
CA ASN A 503 25.94 -8.23 -27.78
C ASN A 503 26.04 -7.27 -28.99
N TYR A 504 27.17 -6.56 -29.14
CA TYR A 504 27.45 -5.55 -30.17
C TYR A 504 26.53 -4.32 -30.19
N GLN A 505 25.64 -4.16 -29.21
CA GLN A 505 24.81 -2.96 -29.07
C GLN A 505 25.66 -1.77 -28.60
N LYS A 506 25.23 -0.54 -28.95
CA LYS A 506 25.93 0.70 -28.59
C LYS A 506 25.21 1.48 -27.50
N PHE A 507 25.98 1.93 -26.51
CA PHE A 507 25.59 2.92 -25.52
C PHE A 507 26.24 4.27 -25.88
N PHE A 508 25.43 5.27 -26.21
CA PHE A 508 25.88 6.56 -26.72
C PHE A 508 26.07 7.57 -25.58
N GLY A 509 27.11 8.38 -25.70
CA GLY A 509 27.49 9.37 -24.71
C GLY A 509 27.94 10.70 -25.30
N TYR A 510 27.77 11.77 -24.52
CA TYR A 510 28.28 13.10 -24.83
C TYR A 510 28.72 13.83 -23.57
N MET A 511 29.96 14.34 -23.57
CA MET A 511 30.51 15.21 -22.53
C MET A 511 30.61 16.64 -23.03
N ASP A 512 30.25 17.60 -22.18
CA ASP A 512 30.53 19.01 -22.39
C ASP A 512 31.19 19.65 -21.16
N GLU A 513 32.40 20.15 -21.35
CA GLU A 513 33.19 20.82 -20.32
C GLU A 513 32.54 22.14 -19.86
N ALA A 514 31.88 22.86 -20.77
CA ALA A 514 31.35 24.20 -20.50
C ALA A 514 30.12 24.18 -19.58
N SER A 515 29.24 23.19 -19.76
CA SER A 515 28.06 22.90 -18.93
C SER A 515 28.32 21.87 -17.84
N LYS A 516 29.56 21.35 -17.73
CA LYS A 516 29.97 20.37 -16.71
C LYS A 516 29.11 19.09 -16.70
N THR A 517 28.61 18.68 -17.86
CA THR A 517 27.59 17.63 -17.95
C THR A 517 28.00 16.50 -18.89
N THR A 518 27.71 15.27 -18.47
CA THR A 518 27.78 14.05 -19.29
C THR A 518 26.37 13.53 -19.52
N ILE A 519 26.01 13.26 -20.77
CA ILE A 519 24.72 12.68 -21.19
C ILE A 519 24.99 11.25 -21.68
N LEU A 520 24.08 10.32 -21.37
CA LEU A 520 24.15 8.91 -21.71
C LEU A 520 22.77 8.39 -22.15
N SER A 521 22.72 7.58 -23.22
CA SER A 521 21.49 6.86 -23.64
C SER A 521 21.81 5.71 -24.60
N LEU A 522 20.91 4.72 -24.68
CA LEU A 522 20.88 3.70 -25.75
C LEU A 522 20.34 4.26 -27.09
N ASN A 523 19.98 5.55 -27.14
CA ASN A 523 19.45 6.22 -28.31
C ASN A 523 20.27 7.48 -28.63
N SER A 524 21.00 7.45 -29.74
CA SER A 524 21.84 8.58 -30.21
C SER A 524 21.02 9.86 -30.41
N ASN A 525 19.82 9.77 -30.95
CA ASN A 525 18.94 10.93 -31.19
C ASN A 525 18.53 11.62 -29.88
N LEU A 526 18.41 10.86 -28.79
CA LEU A 526 18.10 11.42 -27.47
C LEU A 526 19.29 12.20 -26.90
N VAL A 527 20.51 11.70 -27.10
CA VAL A 527 21.74 12.45 -26.77
C VAL A 527 21.80 13.75 -27.57
N GLU A 528 21.49 13.72 -28.87
CA GLU A 528 21.45 14.93 -29.71
C GLU A 528 20.39 15.94 -29.27
N ALA A 529 19.19 15.48 -28.87
CA ALA A 529 18.13 16.32 -28.32
C ALA A 529 18.57 17.02 -27.03
N SER A 530 19.24 16.30 -26.11
CA SER A 530 19.83 16.90 -24.89
C SER A 530 20.93 17.92 -25.20
N VAL A 531 21.78 17.66 -26.20
CA VAL A 531 22.81 18.62 -26.65
C VAL A 531 22.17 19.88 -27.26
N ALA A 532 21.05 19.74 -27.98
CA ALA A 532 20.30 20.89 -28.49
C ALA A 532 19.65 21.70 -27.35
N ALA A 533 18.99 21.02 -26.40
CA ALA A 533 18.39 21.63 -25.21
C ALA A 533 19.40 22.43 -24.37
N MET A 534 20.58 21.85 -24.14
CA MET A 534 21.71 22.48 -23.45
C MET A 534 22.18 23.75 -24.17
N LYS A 535 22.39 23.70 -25.50
CA LYS A 535 22.84 24.85 -26.31
C LYS A 535 21.81 25.98 -26.35
N GLN A 536 20.53 25.65 -26.40
CA GLN A 536 19.44 26.63 -26.45
C GLN A 536 19.02 27.14 -25.06
N ARG A 537 19.42 26.46 -23.97
CA ARG A 537 19.01 26.71 -22.58
C ARG A 537 17.48 26.65 -22.37
N SER A 538 16.81 25.84 -23.17
CA SER A 538 15.34 25.79 -23.29
C SER A 538 14.78 24.37 -23.24
N GLY A 539 15.45 23.45 -22.53
CA GLY A 539 15.04 22.05 -22.36
C GLY A 539 13.72 21.87 -21.59
N VAL A 540 13.67 20.90 -20.68
CA VAL A 540 12.45 20.47 -19.95
C VAL A 540 11.60 21.59 -19.31
N ARG A 541 12.18 22.76 -19.05
CA ARG A 541 11.49 23.98 -18.63
C ARG A 541 10.58 24.62 -19.71
N SER A 542 10.50 24.10 -20.93
CA SER A 542 9.66 24.63 -22.01
C SER A 542 8.52 23.71 -22.48
N GLY A 543 8.42 22.49 -21.93
CA GLY A 543 7.43 21.48 -22.34
C GLY A 543 6.62 20.88 -21.17
N PRO A 544 6.24 19.59 -21.21
CA PRO A 544 5.18 19.03 -20.36
C PRO A 544 5.38 19.16 -18.84
N LEU A 545 6.64 19.18 -18.39
CA LEU A 545 7.02 19.30 -16.97
C LEU A 545 7.26 20.76 -16.51
N GLN A 546 7.04 21.75 -17.37
CA GLN A 546 7.33 23.17 -17.09
C GLN A 546 6.66 23.67 -15.79
N GLY A 547 5.38 23.36 -15.55
CA GLY A 547 4.63 23.86 -14.39
C GLY A 547 5.20 23.37 -13.05
N ALA A 548 5.56 22.08 -12.98
CA ALA A 548 6.19 21.49 -11.81
C ALA A 548 7.60 22.03 -11.54
N LEU A 549 8.34 22.43 -12.59
CA LEU A 549 9.68 23.00 -12.46
C LEU A 549 9.69 24.51 -12.20
N GLN A 550 8.68 25.25 -12.64
CA GLN A 550 8.52 26.68 -12.32
C GLN A 550 8.18 26.92 -10.85
N THR A 551 7.47 25.98 -10.23
CA THR A 551 7.01 26.06 -8.82
C THR A 551 7.95 25.36 -7.84
N LEU A 552 9.12 24.89 -8.29
CA LEU A 552 10.04 24.10 -7.49
C LEU A 552 10.78 24.98 -6.45
N PRO A 553 10.73 24.66 -5.14
CA PRO A 553 11.49 25.38 -4.12
C PRO A 553 13.00 25.23 -4.30
N GLU A 554 13.77 26.29 -4.02
CA GLU A 554 15.25 26.26 -4.04
C GLU A 554 15.84 25.28 -3.02
N THR A 555 15.09 24.94 -1.96
CA THR A 555 15.46 23.97 -0.92
C THR A 555 15.25 22.51 -1.34
N THR A 556 14.78 22.25 -2.57
CA THR A 556 14.53 20.89 -3.05
C THR A 556 15.84 20.12 -3.21
N SER A 557 15.96 18.96 -2.56
CA SER A 557 17.16 18.10 -2.60
C SER A 557 17.00 16.85 -3.48
N LYS A 558 15.76 16.39 -3.65
CA LYS A 558 15.39 15.27 -4.54
C LYS A 558 14.06 15.57 -5.22
N LEU A 559 13.89 15.13 -6.47
CA LEU A 559 12.70 15.39 -7.27
C LEU A 559 12.37 14.20 -8.18
N VAL A 560 11.12 13.75 -8.15
CA VAL A 560 10.45 13.01 -9.22
C VAL A 560 9.34 13.91 -9.78
N ALA A 561 9.25 14.06 -11.09
CA ALA A 561 8.14 14.74 -11.75
C ALA A 561 7.70 13.96 -13.00
N VAL A 562 6.40 13.71 -13.14
CA VAL A 562 5.80 12.91 -14.22
C VAL A 562 4.56 13.62 -14.76
N ASN A 563 4.58 13.96 -16.05
CA ASN A 563 3.42 14.45 -16.79
C ASN A 563 2.50 13.26 -17.10
N VAL A 564 1.24 13.34 -16.65
CA VAL A 564 0.29 12.22 -16.72
C VAL A 564 -0.04 11.85 -18.16
N ALA A 565 -0.24 12.84 -19.05
CA ALA A 565 -0.55 12.56 -20.46
C ALA A 565 0.59 11.83 -21.17
N GLY A 566 1.82 12.27 -20.95
CA GLY A 566 3.01 11.59 -21.47
C GLY A 566 3.14 10.16 -20.94
N ALA A 567 2.88 9.94 -19.65
CA ALA A 567 2.90 8.61 -19.06
C ALA A 567 1.79 7.70 -19.61
N VAL A 568 0.57 8.22 -19.81
CA VAL A 568 -0.55 7.49 -20.43
C VAL A 568 -0.23 7.13 -21.88
N GLN A 569 0.34 8.07 -22.66
CA GLN A 569 0.78 7.80 -24.03
C GLN A 569 1.91 6.77 -24.09
N PHE A 570 2.87 6.85 -23.17
CA PHE A 570 3.96 5.87 -23.06
C PHE A 570 3.43 4.49 -22.68
N ALA A 571 2.50 4.39 -21.73
CA ALA A 571 1.84 3.13 -21.39
C ALA A 571 1.06 2.58 -22.59
N ALA A 572 0.20 3.39 -23.21
CA ALA A 572 -0.61 3.01 -24.37
C ALA A 572 0.22 2.51 -25.57
N ALA A 573 1.38 3.11 -25.83
CA ALA A 573 2.31 2.67 -26.88
C ALA A 573 2.99 1.31 -26.58
N ASN A 574 2.86 0.81 -25.36
CA ASN A 574 3.46 -0.44 -24.86
C ASN A 574 2.42 -1.46 -24.37
N MET A 575 1.12 -1.15 -24.47
CA MET A 575 0.05 -2.10 -24.24
C MET A 575 -0.13 -2.94 -25.50
N ASP A 576 0.10 -4.25 -25.38
CA ASP A 576 -0.25 -5.18 -26.45
C ASP A 576 -1.77 -5.36 -26.45
N LEU A 577 -2.44 -4.68 -27.39
CA LEU A 577 -3.88 -4.70 -27.56
C LEU A 577 -4.20 -5.35 -28.91
N PRO A 578 -4.98 -6.45 -28.94
CA PRO A 578 -5.31 -7.16 -30.17
C PRO A 578 -6.07 -6.27 -31.16
N GLU A 579 -6.15 -6.66 -32.43
CA GLU A 579 -6.95 -5.91 -33.41
C GLU A 579 -8.45 -6.11 -33.17
N GLY A 580 -9.23 -5.02 -33.22
CA GLY A 580 -10.69 -5.07 -33.13
C GLY A 580 -11.32 -3.86 -32.44
N GLU A 581 -12.65 -3.76 -32.55
CA GLU A 581 -13.45 -2.60 -32.11
C GLU A 581 -13.25 -2.23 -30.64
N VAL A 582 -13.15 -3.22 -29.73
CA VAL A 582 -12.91 -2.98 -28.30
C VAL A 582 -11.52 -2.40 -28.04
N ALA A 583 -10.50 -2.88 -28.76
CA ALA A 583 -9.15 -2.35 -28.62
C ALA A 583 -9.03 -0.93 -29.19
N ASP A 584 -9.73 -0.63 -30.28
CA ASP A 584 -9.80 0.73 -30.82
C ASP A 584 -10.54 1.69 -29.87
N GLN A 585 -11.59 1.23 -29.18
CA GLN A 585 -12.23 1.99 -28.10
C GLN A 585 -11.27 2.25 -26.91
N VAL A 586 -10.49 1.25 -26.49
CA VAL A 586 -9.46 1.43 -25.43
C VAL A 586 -8.38 2.43 -25.88
N ARG A 587 -7.90 2.34 -27.13
CA ARG A 587 -6.93 3.28 -27.72
C ARG A 587 -7.50 4.71 -27.78
N GLU A 588 -8.76 4.87 -28.17
CA GLU A 588 -9.42 6.19 -28.17
C GLU A 588 -9.56 6.75 -26.75
N ALA A 589 -10.00 5.94 -25.80
CA ALA A 589 -10.13 6.34 -24.41
C ALA A 589 -8.77 6.72 -23.77
N LEU A 590 -7.70 5.99 -24.06
CA LEU A 590 -6.33 6.36 -23.66
C LEU A 590 -5.90 7.71 -24.26
N ALA A 591 -6.25 7.98 -25.53
CA ALA A 591 -5.98 9.26 -26.17
C ALA A 591 -6.80 10.42 -25.56
N GLN A 592 -8.09 10.20 -25.26
CA GLN A 592 -8.94 11.17 -24.57
C GLN A 592 -8.43 11.48 -23.15
N LEU A 593 -8.02 10.45 -22.40
CA LEU A 593 -7.43 10.60 -21.07
C LEU A 593 -6.14 11.43 -21.13
N ALA A 594 -5.23 11.11 -22.06
CA ALA A 594 -4.01 11.88 -22.26
C ALA A 594 -4.30 13.33 -22.69
N GLN A 595 -5.33 13.58 -23.49
CA GLN A 595 -5.73 14.94 -23.85
C GLN A 595 -6.26 15.72 -22.64
N ALA A 596 -7.08 15.09 -21.79
CA ALA A 596 -7.60 15.70 -20.56
C ALA A 596 -6.48 16.02 -19.55
N SER A 597 -5.53 15.09 -19.38
CA SER A 597 -4.42 15.21 -18.42
C SER A 597 -3.17 15.90 -18.97
N ALA A 598 -3.26 16.62 -20.10
CA ALA A 598 -2.11 17.18 -20.83
C ALA A 598 -1.17 18.06 -19.99
N LYS A 599 -1.70 18.78 -18.99
CA LYS A 599 -0.93 19.62 -18.07
C LYS A 599 -0.68 18.97 -16.71
N THR A 600 -1.43 17.92 -16.39
CA THR A 600 -1.42 17.31 -15.06
C THR A 600 -0.06 16.71 -14.78
N THR A 601 0.53 17.08 -13.65
CA THR A 601 1.85 16.59 -13.25
C THR A 601 1.77 16.01 -11.85
N VAL A 602 2.25 14.77 -11.69
CA VAL A 602 2.51 14.16 -10.39
C VAL A 602 3.96 14.48 -10.01
N ARG A 603 4.17 14.98 -8.79
CA ARG A 603 5.47 15.38 -8.28
C ARG A 603 5.70 14.84 -6.88
N LEU A 604 6.82 14.17 -6.67
CA LEU A 604 7.35 13.83 -5.35
C LEU A 604 8.66 14.59 -5.16
N GLN A 605 8.81 15.31 -4.05
CA GLN A 605 10.04 16.04 -3.76
C GLN A 605 10.42 15.95 -2.29
N THR A 606 11.72 16.09 -2.00
CA THR A 606 12.23 16.30 -0.63
C THR A 606 12.85 17.68 -0.47
N SER A 607 12.77 18.24 0.73
CA SER A 607 13.36 19.53 1.10
C SER A 607 14.16 19.35 2.40
N GLU A 608 15.46 19.62 2.35
CA GLU A 608 16.40 19.11 3.37
C GLU A 608 17.32 20.23 3.86
N GLU A 609 16.93 20.91 4.94
CA GLU A 609 17.70 21.99 5.55
C GLU A 609 18.37 21.52 6.85
N ALA A 610 19.25 22.33 7.44
CA ALA A 610 20.16 21.91 8.52
C ALA A 610 19.52 21.16 9.70
N ASN A 611 18.26 21.50 10.06
CA ASN A 611 17.49 20.86 11.12
C ASN A 611 16.08 20.43 10.65
N SER A 612 15.87 20.20 9.35
CA SER A 612 14.54 19.86 8.79
C SER A 612 14.60 18.87 7.63
N PHE A 613 13.59 18.00 7.56
CA PHE A 613 13.36 17.10 6.44
C PHE A 613 11.88 17.11 6.05
N GLY A 614 11.58 17.67 4.88
CA GLY A 614 10.24 17.69 4.29
C GLY A 614 10.13 16.71 3.12
N VAL A 615 8.98 16.05 3.00
CA VAL A 615 8.54 15.27 1.84
C VAL A 615 7.22 15.85 1.37
N ARG A 616 7.08 16.05 0.06
CA ARG A 616 5.82 16.48 -0.55
C ARG A 616 5.50 15.63 -1.77
N LEU A 617 4.31 15.04 -1.76
CA LEU A 617 3.65 14.45 -2.92
C LEU A 617 2.55 15.40 -3.38
N SER A 618 2.55 15.82 -4.65
CA SER A 618 1.51 16.68 -5.23
C SER A 618 1.04 16.19 -6.59
N ILE A 619 -0.24 16.42 -6.87
CA ILE A 619 -0.84 16.36 -8.20
C ILE A 619 -1.25 17.80 -8.53
N ASP A 620 -0.57 18.41 -9.49
CA ASP A 620 -0.77 19.77 -9.94
C ASP A 620 -1.45 19.78 -11.33
N ASP A 621 -2.25 20.81 -11.61
CA ASP A 621 -3.01 20.99 -12.87
C ASP A 621 -3.92 19.79 -13.23
N LEU A 622 -4.65 19.27 -12.24
CA LEU A 622 -5.70 18.27 -12.41
C LEU A 622 -6.92 18.88 -13.17
N PRO A 623 -7.41 18.25 -14.26
CA PRO A 623 -8.63 18.70 -14.94
C PRO A 623 -9.90 18.39 -14.12
N PRO A 624 -11.07 18.93 -14.51
CA PRO A 624 -12.35 18.55 -13.94
C PRO A 624 -12.56 17.02 -13.99
N ILE A 625 -12.95 16.42 -12.87
CA ILE A 625 -13.13 14.96 -12.72
C ILE A 625 -14.05 14.32 -13.79
N PRO A 626 -15.13 14.96 -14.28
CA PRO A 626 -15.91 14.43 -15.41
C PRO A 626 -15.09 14.12 -16.67
N GLN A 627 -14.02 14.87 -16.94
CA GLN A 627 -13.15 14.67 -18.10
C GLN A 627 -12.21 13.47 -17.94
N LEU A 628 -12.08 12.94 -16.72
CA LEU A 628 -11.26 11.77 -16.40
C LEU A 628 -12.11 10.50 -16.30
N ILE A 629 -13.29 10.56 -15.64
CA ILE A 629 -14.12 9.38 -15.38
C ILE A 629 -14.55 8.67 -16.67
N GLY A 630 -15.01 9.40 -17.69
CA GLY A 630 -15.46 8.80 -18.95
C GLY A 630 -14.38 7.92 -19.60
N PRO A 631 -13.21 8.50 -19.93
CA PRO A 631 -12.07 7.74 -20.43
C PRO A 631 -11.59 6.62 -19.49
N ILE A 632 -11.51 6.85 -18.17
CA ILE A 632 -11.08 5.82 -17.21
C ILE A 632 -12.07 4.63 -17.17
N SER A 633 -13.37 4.89 -17.20
CA SER A 633 -14.39 3.82 -17.28
C SER A 633 -14.24 3.06 -18.58
N GLN A 634 -14.15 3.74 -19.73
CA GLN A 634 -13.98 3.09 -21.03
C GLN A 634 -12.71 2.24 -21.11
N ILE A 635 -11.61 2.69 -20.49
CA ILE A 635 -10.39 1.89 -20.36
C ILE A 635 -10.66 0.67 -19.46
N ALA A 636 -11.29 0.83 -18.30
CA ALA A 636 -11.57 -0.28 -17.39
C ALA A 636 -12.56 -1.30 -18.00
N ASP A 637 -13.65 -0.84 -18.62
CA ASP A 637 -14.68 -1.64 -19.27
C ASP A 637 -14.12 -2.36 -20.52
N GLY A 638 -13.31 -1.65 -21.32
CA GLY A 638 -12.66 -2.20 -22.51
C GLY A 638 -11.54 -3.16 -22.14
N MET A 639 -10.74 -2.86 -21.11
CA MET A 639 -9.73 -3.78 -20.58
C MET A 639 -10.37 -5.00 -19.92
N SER A 640 -11.51 -4.85 -19.24
CA SER A 640 -12.31 -5.98 -18.72
C SER A 640 -12.86 -6.85 -19.85
N GLN A 641 -13.22 -6.28 -21.00
CA GLN A 641 -13.62 -7.06 -22.19
C GLN A 641 -12.44 -7.67 -22.96
N VAL A 642 -11.25 -7.05 -22.91
CA VAL A 642 -10.01 -7.66 -23.42
C VAL A 642 -9.57 -8.79 -22.49
N HIS A 643 -9.62 -8.61 -21.17
CA HIS A 643 -9.34 -9.64 -20.17
C HIS A 643 -10.38 -10.76 -20.22
N GLY A 644 -11.67 -10.45 -20.32
CA GLY A 644 -12.75 -11.43 -20.55
C GLY A 644 -12.74 -12.12 -21.93
N ARG A 645 -11.82 -11.72 -22.83
CA ARG A 645 -11.42 -12.50 -24.02
C ARG A 645 -10.06 -13.18 -23.85
N HIS A 646 -9.21 -12.67 -22.95
CA HIS A 646 -7.97 -13.27 -22.47
C HIS A 646 -8.16 -14.26 -21.32
N ASP A 647 -9.39 -14.53 -20.86
CA ASP A 647 -9.71 -15.71 -20.05
C ASP A 647 -9.58 -17.03 -20.86
N GLN A 648 -9.13 -16.95 -22.12
CA GLN A 648 -8.57 -18.07 -22.89
C GLN A 648 -7.03 -18.11 -22.93
N TRP A 649 -6.34 -17.09 -22.39
CA TRP A 649 -4.88 -16.99 -22.25
C TRP A 649 -4.49 -16.21 -20.98
N SER A 650 -4.79 -16.81 -19.83
CA SER A 650 -4.14 -16.48 -18.56
C SER A 650 -2.66 -16.90 -18.57
N MET A 651 -1.95 -16.69 -17.45
CA MET A 651 -0.86 -17.63 -17.14
C MET A 651 -1.45 -19.04 -17.17
N GLN A 652 -0.88 -19.94 -17.96
CA GLN A 652 -1.49 -21.25 -18.22
C GLN A 652 -1.70 -21.99 -16.90
N PRO A 653 -2.87 -22.63 -16.69
CA PRO A 653 -3.12 -23.40 -15.48
C PRO A 653 -2.11 -24.55 -15.44
N VAL A 654 -1.14 -24.46 -14.52
CA VAL A 654 -0.18 -25.52 -14.28
C VAL A 654 -0.95 -26.71 -13.73
N LEU A 655 -1.05 -27.78 -14.53
CA LEU A 655 -1.74 -28.98 -14.12
C LEU A 655 -0.99 -29.63 -12.95
N SER A 656 -1.75 -30.18 -12.01
CA SER A 656 -1.23 -30.80 -10.80
C SER A 656 -1.58 -32.28 -10.77
N ALA A 657 -0.55 -33.14 -10.65
CA ALA A 657 -0.70 -34.59 -10.51
C ALA A 657 -0.34 -35.05 -9.09
N GLY A 658 -1.19 -35.87 -8.50
CA GLY A 658 -0.93 -36.50 -7.21
C GLY A 658 -0.20 -37.82 -7.36
N ILE A 659 1.00 -37.91 -6.80
CA ILE A 659 1.79 -39.15 -6.73
C ILE A 659 1.32 -39.93 -5.50
N ALA A 660 0.54 -40.99 -5.70
CA ALA A 660 -0.10 -41.68 -4.59
C ALA A 660 0.88 -42.60 -3.81
N PRO A 661 0.81 -42.66 -2.47
CA PRO A 661 1.71 -43.49 -1.67
C PRO A 661 1.34 -44.98 -1.80
N THR A 662 2.36 -45.85 -1.89
CA THR A 662 2.15 -47.30 -1.81
C THR A 662 2.95 -47.96 -0.69
N ASP A 663 2.31 -48.93 -0.01
CA ASP A 663 2.93 -49.88 0.91
C ASP A 663 3.41 -51.16 0.22
N ARG A 664 3.08 -51.33 -1.07
CA ARG A 664 3.50 -52.44 -1.93
C ARG A 664 3.95 -51.90 -3.30
N ALA A 665 5.24 -52.00 -3.56
CA ALA A 665 5.80 -51.68 -4.88
C ALA A 665 5.13 -52.50 -5.99
N PRO A 666 4.76 -51.90 -7.14
CA PRO A 666 4.35 -52.64 -8.33
C PRO A 666 5.51 -53.46 -8.89
N VAL A 667 5.20 -54.56 -9.56
CA VAL A 667 6.16 -55.34 -10.33
C VAL A 667 6.27 -54.73 -11.72
N ILE A 668 7.47 -54.30 -12.12
CA ILE A 668 7.71 -53.72 -13.45
C ILE A 668 7.74 -54.84 -14.50
N ASP A 669 6.56 -55.25 -14.98
CA ASP A 669 6.41 -56.34 -15.96
C ASP A 669 5.38 -56.06 -17.08
N GLY A 670 4.89 -54.82 -17.16
CA GLY A 670 3.97 -54.34 -18.19
C GLY A 670 2.50 -54.63 -17.87
N LYS A 671 2.14 -54.83 -16.59
CA LYS A 671 0.78 -55.21 -16.16
C LYS A 671 0.31 -54.36 -14.99
N ILE A 672 -0.96 -53.98 -15.04
CA ILE A 672 -1.58 -53.19 -13.97
C ILE A 672 -1.82 -54.08 -12.74
N ASP A 673 -0.87 -54.04 -11.80
CA ASP A 673 -0.98 -54.56 -10.43
C ASP A 673 -2.06 -53.86 -9.58
N ASP A 674 -2.56 -54.55 -8.55
CA ASP A 674 -3.53 -54.02 -7.56
C ASP A 674 -3.07 -52.71 -6.88
N SER A 675 -1.76 -52.46 -6.79
CA SER A 675 -1.19 -51.25 -6.19
C SER A 675 -1.60 -49.98 -6.95
N TRP A 676 -1.80 -50.06 -8.26
CA TRP A 676 -2.25 -48.96 -9.12
C TRP A 676 -3.73 -48.56 -8.91
N ALA A 677 -4.49 -49.32 -8.11
CA ALA A 677 -5.91 -49.04 -7.85
C ALA A 677 -6.14 -47.73 -7.06
N LYS A 678 -5.16 -47.29 -6.26
CA LYS A 678 -5.25 -46.04 -5.48
C LYS A 678 -4.76 -44.79 -6.22
N ALA A 679 -4.04 -44.96 -7.34
CA ALA A 679 -3.52 -43.84 -8.13
C ALA A 679 -4.59 -43.30 -9.09
N GLN A 680 -4.74 -41.98 -9.14
CA GLN A 680 -5.56 -41.29 -10.15
C GLN A 680 -4.91 -41.43 -11.53
N ALA A 681 -5.73 -41.62 -12.57
CA ALA A 681 -5.30 -41.53 -13.96
C ALA A 681 -5.44 -40.08 -14.46
N TYR A 682 -4.42 -39.60 -15.18
CA TYR A 682 -4.37 -38.28 -15.80
C TYR A 682 -4.28 -38.49 -17.32
N LYS A 683 -5.23 -37.93 -18.10
CA LYS A 683 -5.20 -38.00 -19.57
C LYS A 683 -4.20 -36.99 -20.11
N LEU A 684 -3.51 -37.33 -21.20
CA LEU A 684 -2.76 -36.38 -22.01
C LEU A 684 -3.74 -35.68 -22.96
N GLU A 685 -3.95 -34.38 -22.77
CA GLU A 685 -5.02 -33.61 -23.46
C GLU A 685 -4.48 -32.57 -24.45
N HIS A 686 -3.17 -32.29 -24.47
CA HIS A 686 -2.57 -31.27 -25.34
C HIS A 686 -1.87 -31.90 -26.54
N SER A 687 -2.31 -31.59 -27.76
CA SER A 687 -1.58 -31.90 -29.01
C SER A 687 -0.52 -30.83 -29.26
N LEU A 688 0.75 -31.24 -29.39
CA LEU A 688 1.91 -30.36 -29.64
C LEU A 688 2.26 -30.26 -31.13
N TYR A 689 1.80 -31.21 -31.94
CA TYR A 689 1.99 -31.30 -33.40
C TYR A 689 0.62 -31.36 -34.11
N ASP A 690 0.60 -31.85 -35.35
CA ASP A 690 -0.62 -31.99 -36.16
C ASP A 690 -1.73 -32.71 -35.37
N PRO A 691 -3.02 -32.32 -35.53
CA PRO A 691 -4.07 -32.83 -34.66
C PRO A 691 -4.36 -34.31 -34.91
N VAL A 692 -4.25 -35.12 -33.84
CA VAL A 692 -4.72 -36.51 -33.80
C VAL A 692 -6.16 -36.65 -34.31
N SER A 693 -6.40 -37.66 -35.15
CA SER A 693 -7.66 -37.88 -35.85
C SER A 693 -8.76 -38.51 -34.98
N GLY A 694 -8.39 -39.10 -33.83
CA GLY A 694 -9.31 -39.55 -32.79
C GLY A 694 -8.61 -40.26 -31.61
N ASP A 695 -9.35 -40.67 -30.57
CA ASP A 695 -8.78 -41.37 -29.41
C ASP A 695 -8.12 -42.74 -29.74
N SER A 696 -8.39 -43.29 -30.93
CA SER A 696 -7.77 -44.54 -31.42
C SER A 696 -6.54 -44.33 -32.32
N ASP A 697 -6.32 -43.09 -32.74
CA ASP A 697 -5.23 -42.64 -33.62
C ASP A 697 -3.98 -42.47 -32.73
N CYS A 698 -4.02 -41.49 -31.80
CA CYS A 698 -3.18 -41.51 -30.61
C CYS A 698 -3.90 -40.89 -29.40
N SER A 699 -3.94 -41.62 -28.29
CA SER A 699 -4.34 -41.08 -26.98
C SER A 699 -3.67 -41.81 -25.81
N ALA A 700 -3.44 -41.11 -24.71
CA ALA A 700 -2.75 -41.69 -23.57
C ALA A 700 -3.26 -41.20 -22.21
N TRP A 701 -3.02 -42.00 -21.17
CA TRP A 701 -3.14 -41.58 -19.78
C TRP A 701 -2.00 -42.18 -18.94
N PHE A 702 -1.68 -41.52 -17.83
CA PHE A 702 -0.68 -42.01 -16.88
C PHE A 702 -1.19 -42.05 -15.44
N LYS A 703 -0.51 -42.86 -14.62
CA LYS A 703 -0.66 -42.97 -13.17
C LYS A 703 0.71 -42.89 -12.50
N THR A 704 0.77 -42.35 -11.29
CA THR A 704 2.02 -42.28 -10.51
C THR A 704 1.84 -42.84 -9.10
N LEU A 705 2.86 -43.54 -8.60
CA LEU A 705 2.97 -44.03 -7.23
C LEU A 705 4.35 -43.69 -6.65
N TYR A 706 4.48 -43.66 -5.34
CA TYR A 706 5.80 -43.60 -4.69
C TYR A 706 5.91 -44.48 -3.44
N ASP A 707 7.15 -44.89 -3.15
CA ASP A 707 7.59 -45.37 -1.85
C ASP A 707 8.82 -44.58 -1.36
N LYS A 708 9.44 -45.04 -0.27
CA LYS A 708 10.61 -44.36 0.34
C LYS A 708 11.88 -44.37 -0.53
N GLY A 709 11.96 -45.22 -1.55
CA GLY A 709 13.12 -45.39 -2.41
C GLY A 709 12.87 -45.05 -3.88
N HIS A 710 11.61 -45.06 -4.34
CA HIS A 710 11.29 -44.95 -5.77
C HIS A 710 10.04 -44.13 -6.08
N LEU A 711 10.08 -43.50 -7.25
CA LEU A 711 8.93 -43.08 -8.05
C LEU A 711 8.55 -44.20 -9.02
N TYR A 712 7.26 -44.41 -9.23
CA TYR A 712 6.72 -45.33 -10.23
C TYR A 712 5.80 -44.56 -11.17
N VAL A 713 5.91 -44.83 -12.47
CA VAL A 713 5.05 -44.26 -13.51
C VAL A 713 4.50 -45.40 -14.36
N LEU A 714 3.18 -45.39 -14.57
CA LEU A 714 2.47 -46.27 -15.50
C LEU A 714 1.85 -45.40 -16.58
N VAL A 715 2.09 -45.70 -17.85
CA VAL A 715 1.50 -45.01 -19.01
C VAL A 715 0.82 -46.05 -19.90
N GLU A 716 -0.43 -45.78 -20.27
CA GLU A 716 -1.19 -46.56 -21.25
C GLU A 716 -1.38 -45.68 -22.49
N VAL A 717 -1.04 -46.21 -23.66
CA VAL A 717 -1.15 -45.56 -24.96
C VAL A 717 -2.08 -46.39 -25.85
N ALA A 718 -3.05 -45.72 -26.46
CA ALA A 718 -3.83 -46.21 -27.57
C ALA A 718 -3.29 -45.56 -28.86
N ASP A 719 -3.02 -46.39 -29.87
CA ASP A 719 -2.19 -46.11 -31.05
C ASP A 719 -2.45 -47.25 -32.07
N ASP A 720 -2.80 -46.92 -33.33
CA ASP A 720 -3.22 -47.92 -34.33
C ASP A 720 -2.17 -48.33 -35.38
N ASP A 721 -0.96 -47.75 -35.41
CA ASP A 721 0.11 -48.15 -36.37
C ASP A 721 1.56 -48.08 -35.83
N LEU A 722 1.83 -48.85 -34.76
CA LEU A 722 3.12 -48.88 -34.06
C LEU A 722 4.41 -49.05 -34.93
N ARG A 723 5.28 -48.03 -34.95
CA ARG A 723 6.58 -47.94 -35.63
C ARG A 723 7.79 -47.77 -34.71
N SER A 724 8.94 -48.13 -35.28
CA SER A 724 10.26 -48.05 -34.66
C SER A 724 11.34 -48.29 -35.74
N ASP A 725 11.40 -47.43 -36.76
CA ASP A 725 12.33 -47.55 -37.89
C ASP A 725 13.43 -46.48 -37.95
N SER A 726 13.31 -45.40 -37.15
CA SER A 726 14.26 -44.29 -37.11
C SER A 726 15.37 -44.46 -36.07
N ALA A 727 16.43 -43.67 -36.21
CA ALA A 727 17.60 -43.70 -35.32
C ALA A 727 17.45 -42.80 -34.10
N GLU A 728 16.73 -41.68 -34.26
CA GLU A 728 16.49 -40.68 -33.22
C GLU A 728 15.18 -40.98 -32.48
N PHE A 729 15.20 -41.03 -31.15
CA PHE A 729 14.07 -41.56 -30.36
C PHE A 729 12.77 -40.74 -30.45
N TRP A 730 12.86 -39.47 -30.87
CA TRP A 730 11.72 -38.54 -30.96
C TRP A 730 11.00 -38.59 -32.31
N LEU A 731 11.44 -39.45 -33.24
CA LEU A 731 10.83 -39.66 -34.55
C LEU A 731 10.01 -40.95 -34.64
N ASP A 732 10.01 -41.78 -33.60
CA ASP A 732 9.27 -43.03 -33.49
C ASP A 732 8.37 -43.02 -32.27
N ASP A 733 7.48 -44.01 -32.16
CA ASP A 733 6.60 -44.13 -31.00
C ASP A 733 7.38 -44.36 -29.71
N GLY A 734 6.92 -43.68 -28.67
CA GLY A 734 7.51 -43.81 -27.37
C GLY A 734 6.99 -42.77 -26.40
N VAL A 735 7.33 -43.00 -25.14
CA VAL A 735 6.99 -42.11 -24.05
C VAL A 735 8.21 -41.29 -23.68
N GLU A 736 8.02 -39.98 -23.50
CA GLU A 736 8.98 -39.10 -22.84
C GLU A 736 8.45 -38.75 -21.44
N ILE A 737 9.31 -38.85 -20.42
CA ILE A 737 8.98 -38.49 -19.04
C ILE A 737 9.98 -37.41 -18.59
N PHE A 738 9.43 -36.25 -18.27
CA PHE A 738 10.16 -35.07 -17.83
C PHE A 738 10.06 -34.93 -16.32
N ILE A 739 11.18 -34.72 -15.64
CA ILE A 739 11.26 -34.63 -14.17
C ILE A 739 12.22 -33.50 -13.79
N ASP A 740 11.71 -32.44 -13.16
CA ASP A 740 12.46 -31.41 -12.44
C ASP A 740 12.32 -31.76 -10.95
N ALA A 741 13.37 -32.34 -10.35
CA ALA A 741 13.25 -33.06 -9.09
C ALA A 741 13.15 -32.15 -7.84
N ASP A 742 13.51 -30.86 -7.94
CA ASP A 742 13.26 -29.85 -6.90
C ASP A 742 12.24 -28.77 -7.30
N ASN A 743 11.68 -28.85 -8.52
CA ASN A 743 10.75 -27.90 -9.13
C ASN A 743 11.35 -26.49 -9.30
N SER A 744 12.64 -26.40 -9.67
CA SER A 744 13.37 -25.15 -9.87
C SER A 744 12.71 -24.26 -10.93
N ARG A 745 12.12 -24.87 -11.97
CA ARG A 745 11.49 -24.19 -13.12
C ARG A 745 12.38 -23.10 -13.72
N SER A 746 13.70 -23.32 -13.71
CA SER A 746 14.69 -22.30 -14.03
C SER A 746 14.53 -21.73 -15.45
N GLY A 747 13.94 -22.50 -16.37
CA GLY A 747 13.79 -22.19 -17.79
C GLY A 747 14.90 -22.79 -18.66
N ALA A 748 15.83 -23.52 -18.05
CA ALA A 748 16.81 -24.40 -18.66
C ALA A 748 16.91 -25.67 -17.80
N TYR A 749 17.71 -26.65 -18.23
CA TYR A 749 18.00 -27.86 -17.44
C TYR A 749 19.23 -27.63 -16.53
N ASP A 750 19.13 -28.00 -15.26
CA ASP A 750 20.24 -28.13 -14.31
C ASP A 750 20.44 -29.58 -13.83
N ASP A 751 21.33 -29.82 -12.85
CA ASP A 751 21.78 -31.15 -12.41
C ASP A 751 20.64 -32.10 -11.93
N ASN A 752 19.44 -31.57 -11.66
CA ASN A 752 18.28 -32.32 -11.17
C ASN A 752 17.10 -32.40 -12.15
N ASP A 753 17.27 -31.86 -13.37
CA ASP A 753 16.28 -31.90 -14.45
C ASP A 753 16.56 -33.07 -15.43
N TYR A 754 15.56 -33.87 -15.76
CA TYR A 754 15.73 -35.08 -16.59
C TYR A 754 14.71 -35.15 -17.71
N GLN A 755 15.17 -35.57 -18.89
CA GLN A 755 14.31 -35.99 -20.01
C GLN A 755 14.62 -37.46 -20.29
N TYR A 756 13.83 -38.35 -19.70
CA TYR A 756 13.86 -39.77 -20.00
C TYR A 756 13.02 -40.07 -21.23
N TYR A 757 13.51 -40.94 -22.10
CA TYR A 757 12.75 -41.44 -23.24
C TYR A 757 12.69 -42.96 -23.20
N PHE A 758 11.56 -43.50 -23.64
CA PHE A 758 11.25 -44.92 -23.71
C PHE A 758 10.70 -45.19 -25.11
N LYS A 759 11.59 -45.54 -26.04
CA LYS A 759 11.22 -45.85 -27.42
C LYS A 759 10.60 -47.25 -27.48
N TRP A 760 9.42 -47.35 -28.07
CA TRP A 760 8.76 -48.61 -28.33
C TRP A 760 9.56 -49.44 -29.35
N HIS A 761 9.56 -50.77 -29.20
CA HIS A 761 10.03 -51.72 -30.21
C HIS A 761 9.53 -53.13 -29.85
N PRO A 762 9.03 -53.95 -30.79
CA PRO A 762 8.31 -55.19 -30.49
C PRO A 762 9.14 -56.28 -29.78
N SER A 763 10.47 -56.20 -29.81
CA SER A 763 11.38 -57.16 -29.15
C SER A 763 12.57 -56.56 -28.39
N SER A 764 12.77 -55.24 -28.48
CA SER A 764 14.06 -54.59 -28.18
C SER A 764 13.88 -53.11 -27.79
N PRO A 765 12.92 -52.75 -26.92
CA PRO A 765 12.67 -51.35 -26.58
C PRO A 765 13.89 -50.71 -25.92
N VAL A 766 14.07 -49.42 -26.13
CA VAL A 766 15.27 -48.67 -25.69
C VAL A 766 14.85 -47.58 -24.71
N MET A 767 15.62 -47.43 -23.63
CA MET A 767 15.49 -46.35 -22.67
C MET A 767 16.79 -45.55 -22.60
N GLY A 768 16.66 -44.25 -22.43
CA GLY A 768 17.79 -43.36 -22.15
C GLY A 768 17.35 -42.09 -21.43
N GLU A 769 18.32 -41.26 -21.10
CA GLU A 769 18.14 -39.94 -20.48
C GLU A 769 19.05 -38.96 -21.21
N SER A 770 18.50 -37.88 -21.75
CA SER A 770 19.15 -37.07 -22.81
C SER A 770 20.03 -35.92 -22.31
N LYS A 771 20.07 -35.66 -20.99
CA LYS A 771 20.68 -34.45 -20.40
C LYS A 771 21.93 -34.74 -19.58
N HIS A 772 21.90 -35.80 -18.79
CA HIS A 772 22.93 -36.18 -17.81
C HIS A 772 23.35 -37.66 -17.91
N GLU A 773 22.75 -38.44 -18.83
CA GLU A 773 22.93 -39.88 -19.01
C GLU A 773 22.53 -40.71 -17.76
N LYS A 774 21.64 -40.19 -16.91
CA LYS A 774 21.32 -40.72 -15.56
C LYS A 774 20.36 -41.92 -15.56
N THR A 775 20.83 -43.07 -16.03
CA THR A 775 20.00 -44.29 -16.16
C THR A 775 20.19 -45.33 -15.05
N ASP A 776 21.11 -45.11 -14.10
CA ASP A 776 21.45 -46.07 -13.04
C ASP A 776 20.22 -46.50 -12.21
N GLY A 777 19.92 -47.80 -12.21
CA GLY A 777 18.86 -48.41 -11.38
C GLY A 777 17.42 -48.15 -11.84
N VAL A 778 17.22 -47.41 -12.94
CA VAL A 778 15.92 -47.23 -13.59
C VAL A 778 15.52 -48.54 -14.25
N GLU A 779 14.34 -49.07 -13.90
CA GLU A 779 13.76 -50.28 -14.51
C GLU A 779 12.51 -49.91 -15.28
N PHE A 780 12.29 -50.53 -16.45
CA PHE A 780 11.09 -50.32 -17.26
C PHE A 780 10.64 -51.62 -17.93
N ALA A 781 9.36 -51.69 -18.27
CA ALA A 781 8.77 -52.79 -19.04
C ALA A 781 7.70 -52.28 -20.00
N PHE A 782 7.72 -52.78 -21.23
CA PHE A 782 6.66 -52.59 -22.21
C PHE A 782 5.78 -53.85 -22.33
N ALA A 783 4.49 -53.66 -22.56
CA ALA A 783 3.57 -54.71 -23.00
C ALA A 783 2.65 -54.17 -24.10
N GLY A 784 2.40 -54.97 -25.15
CA GLY A 784 1.35 -54.67 -26.13
C GLY A 784 -0.04 -54.83 -25.50
N THR A 785 -0.99 -54.01 -25.95
CA THR A 785 -2.39 -54.02 -25.52
C THR A 785 -3.30 -54.22 -26.73
N ASP A 786 -4.61 -54.40 -26.52
CA ASP A 786 -5.58 -54.53 -27.63
C ASP A 786 -5.75 -53.21 -28.43
N ALA A 787 -5.19 -52.09 -27.94
CA ALA A 787 -5.36 -50.76 -28.49
C ALA A 787 -4.04 -50.02 -28.78
N GLY A 788 -2.87 -50.60 -28.48
CA GLY A 788 -1.57 -49.93 -28.53
C GLY A 788 -0.55 -50.59 -27.60
N TYR A 789 0.00 -49.85 -26.64
CA TYR A 789 0.99 -50.35 -25.68
C TYR A 789 0.87 -49.74 -24.28
N ARG A 790 1.52 -50.41 -23.32
CA ARG A 790 1.69 -49.96 -21.93
C ARG A 790 3.17 -49.89 -21.58
N LEU A 791 3.55 -48.86 -20.85
CA LEU A 791 4.85 -48.69 -20.21
C LEU A 791 4.67 -48.67 -18.69
N GLU A 792 5.49 -49.45 -17.97
CA GLU A 792 5.73 -49.26 -16.54
C GLU A 792 7.19 -48.87 -16.32
N VAL A 793 7.44 -47.93 -15.41
CA VAL A 793 8.78 -47.45 -15.04
C VAL A 793 8.92 -47.33 -13.53
N ARG A 794 10.10 -47.67 -13.01
CA ARG A 794 10.57 -47.37 -11.66
C ARG A 794 11.83 -46.51 -11.71
N PHE A 795 11.77 -45.31 -11.15
CA PHE A 795 12.93 -44.44 -10.96
C PHE A 795 13.38 -44.46 -9.48
N PRO A 796 14.64 -44.76 -9.16
CA PRO A 796 15.16 -44.57 -7.81
C PRO A 796 15.28 -43.08 -7.48
N TRP A 797 14.81 -42.66 -6.30
CA TRP A 797 14.98 -41.28 -5.81
C TRP A 797 16.46 -40.88 -5.70
N ALA A 798 17.35 -41.84 -5.44
CA ALA A 798 18.80 -41.62 -5.44
C ALA A 798 19.38 -41.27 -6.83
N THR A 799 18.71 -41.68 -7.91
CA THR A 799 19.11 -41.37 -9.30
C THR A 799 18.61 -39.98 -9.70
N LEU A 800 17.43 -39.59 -9.22
CA LEU A 800 16.80 -38.27 -9.44
C LEU A 800 17.34 -37.14 -8.52
N GLY A 801 18.38 -37.40 -7.72
CA GLY A 801 19.01 -36.39 -6.85
C GLY A 801 18.22 -35.97 -5.60
N ALA A 802 16.89 -36.15 -5.57
CA ALA A 802 16.01 -35.77 -4.47
C ALA A 802 15.12 -36.93 -3.98
N THR A 803 14.79 -36.91 -2.68
CA THR A 803 13.76 -37.79 -2.09
C THR A 803 12.62 -36.91 -1.58
N PRO A 804 11.59 -36.64 -2.40
CA PRO A 804 10.53 -35.71 -2.06
C PRO A 804 9.64 -36.25 -0.93
N SER A 805 9.00 -35.34 -0.18
CA SER A 805 8.17 -35.65 0.99
C SER A 805 6.73 -35.14 0.75
N PRO A 806 5.72 -35.64 1.47
CA PRO A 806 4.35 -35.14 1.29
C PRO A 806 4.27 -33.62 1.36
N GLY A 807 3.75 -33.00 0.29
CA GLY A 807 3.68 -31.54 0.14
C GLY A 807 4.85 -30.87 -0.59
N THR A 808 5.93 -31.57 -0.97
CA THR A 808 6.89 -31.02 -1.96
C THR A 808 6.30 -31.09 -3.37
N THR A 809 6.55 -30.07 -4.18
CA THR A 809 6.38 -30.14 -5.64
C THR A 809 7.63 -30.72 -6.31
N ILE A 810 7.44 -31.55 -7.33
CA ILE A 810 8.42 -31.79 -8.40
C ILE A 810 7.81 -31.23 -9.70
N GLY A 811 8.63 -30.71 -10.62
CA GLY A 811 8.16 -30.44 -11.97
C GLY A 811 8.05 -31.76 -12.72
N PHE A 812 6.96 -31.95 -13.47
CA PHE A 812 6.66 -33.24 -14.10
C PHE A 812 5.89 -33.06 -15.41
N ASP A 813 6.23 -33.84 -16.43
CA ASP A 813 5.39 -33.99 -17.62
C ASP A 813 5.53 -35.39 -18.23
N VAL A 814 4.47 -35.86 -18.88
CA VAL A 814 4.46 -37.10 -19.67
C VAL A 814 4.01 -36.74 -21.07
N GLN A 815 4.77 -37.17 -22.06
CA GLN A 815 4.49 -36.92 -23.47
C GLN A 815 4.62 -38.22 -24.25
N VAL A 816 3.86 -38.35 -25.35
CA VAL A 816 3.87 -39.51 -26.24
C VAL A 816 4.15 -39.03 -27.66
N ASN A 817 5.12 -39.67 -28.30
CA ASN A 817 5.44 -39.54 -29.71
C ASN A 817 4.71 -40.62 -30.52
N ASP A 818 4.39 -40.30 -31.76
CA ASP A 818 3.43 -41.01 -32.61
C ASP A 818 3.85 -40.88 -34.10
N ASP A 819 4.12 -42.01 -34.78
CA ASP A 819 4.62 -42.11 -36.17
C ASP A 819 3.87 -43.17 -37.00
N ASP A 820 2.74 -42.80 -37.62
CA ASP A 820 2.08 -43.64 -38.65
C ASP A 820 2.87 -43.76 -39.97
N GLY A 821 3.60 -42.69 -40.30
CA GLY A 821 4.10 -42.39 -41.64
C GLY A 821 5.40 -43.11 -42.01
N GLY A 822 6.25 -43.36 -41.01
CA GLY A 822 7.63 -43.82 -41.14
C GLY A 822 8.58 -42.66 -41.44
N GLY A 823 9.39 -42.30 -40.45
CA GLY A 823 10.61 -41.52 -40.61
C GLY A 823 10.60 -40.10 -40.02
N ASP A 824 9.44 -39.45 -39.95
CA ASP A 824 9.24 -38.17 -39.26
C ASP A 824 7.96 -38.28 -38.41
N ARG A 825 8.04 -37.97 -37.11
CA ARG A 825 6.91 -37.99 -36.16
C ARG A 825 5.68 -37.25 -36.70
N ASN A 826 4.53 -37.92 -36.69
CA ASN A 826 3.24 -37.41 -37.12
C ASN A 826 2.61 -36.48 -36.08
N SER A 827 2.38 -37.00 -34.87
CA SER A 827 1.79 -36.24 -33.77
C SER A 827 2.62 -36.35 -32.49
N LYS A 828 2.26 -35.53 -31.50
CA LYS A 828 2.81 -35.62 -30.16
C LYS A 828 1.78 -35.10 -29.19
N ILE A 829 1.45 -35.88 -28.17
CA ILE A 829 0.54 -35.46 -27.10
C ILE A 829 1.29 -35.29 -25.79
N ALA A 830 0.85 -34.34 -24.96
CA ALA A 830 1.43 -34.02 -23.66
C ALA A 830 0.36 -33.92 -22.59
N TRP A 831 0.77 -34.10 -21.33
CA TRP A 831 -0.10 -33.83 -20.19
C TRP A 831 -0.18 -32.33 -19.90
N ASN A 832 0.96 -31.67 -19.63
CA ASN A 832 0.98 -30.26 -19.26
C ASN A 832 1.53 -29.34 -20.35
N ALA A 833 2.61 -29.70 -21.05
CA ALA A 833 3.18 -28.82 -22.07
C ALA A 833 2.15 -28.47 -23.16
N MET A 834 2.27 -27.28 -23.74
CA MET A 834 1.40 -26.78 -24.82
C MET A 834 2.17 -26.45 -26.10
N GLN A 835 3.49 -26.60 -26.08
CA GLN A 835 4.41 -26.50 -27.22
C GLN A 835 5.50 -27.59 -27.05
N ASP A 836 6.14 -28.02 -28.14
CA ASP A 836 7.27 -28.96 -28.07
C ASP A 836 8.58 -28.22 -27.74
N ASP A 837 8.63 -27.61 -26.55
CA ASP A 837 9.80 -26.93 -25.99
C ASP A 837 10.25 -27.49 -24.63
N ALA A 838 9.50 -28.43 -24.05
CA ALA A 838 9.84 -29.10 -22.78
C ALA A 838 11.24 -29.73 -22.77
N TRP A 839 11.77 -30.18 -23.91
CA TRP A 839 13.14 -30.70 -24.07
C TRP A 839 14.24 -29.65 -23.88
N GLN A 840 13.91 -28.35 -23.77
CA GLN A 840 14.85 -27.26 -23.48
C GLN A 840 14.36 -26.28 -22.39
N ASN A 841 13.07 -26.25 -22.06
CA ASN A 841 12.44 -25.29 -21.16
C ASN A 841 11.67 -25.99 -20.02
N THR A 842 12.28 -26.05 -18.83
CA THR A 842 11.69 -26.67 -17.63
C THR A 842 10.42 -25.97 -17.11
N ARG A 843 10.12 -24.74 -17.57
CA ARG A 843 8.85 -24.05 -17.25
C ARG A 843 7.64 -24.63 -17.99
N ALA A 844 7.85 -25.43 -19.03
CA ALA A 844 6.78 -26.13 -19.73
C ALA A 844 6.20 -27.32 -18.93
N PHE A 845 6.90 -27.76 -17.87
CA PHE A 845 6.47 -28.89 -17.05
C PHE A 845 5.25 -28.53 -16.18
N GLY A 846 4.42 -29.53 -15.87
CA GLY A 846 3.40 -29.45 -14.82
C GLY A 846 4.02 -29.55 -13.44
N VAL A 847 3.20 -29.69 -12.40
CA VAL A 847 3.70 -30.09 -11.07
C VAL A 847 3.13 -31.45 -10.69
N ALA A 848 3.97 -32.31 -10.12
CA ALA A 848 3.50 -33.47 -9.37
C ALA A 848 3.85 -33.31 -7.88
N GLN A 849 3.01 -33.85 -6.99
CA GLN A 849 3.23 -33.80 -5.54
C GLN A 849 3.07 -35.20 -4.92
N PRO A 850 3.99 -35.69 -4.07
CA PRO A 850 3.74 -36.86 -3.23
C PRO A 850 2.55 -36.62 -2.31
N LEU A 851 1.54 -37.48 -2.38
CA LEU A 851 0.34 -37.40 -1.56
C LEU A 851 0.57 -38.10 -0.22
N GLY A 852 0.23 -37.46 0.90
CA GLY A 852 0.44 -38.06 2.21
C GLY A 852 -0.03 -37.20 3.38
N LEU A 853 0.40 -37.60 4.57
CA LEU A 853 0.30 -36.78 5.78
C LEU A 853 1.43 -35.74 5.74
N VAL A 854 1.08 -34.46 5.66
CA VAL A 854 2.02 -33.33 5.54
C VAL A 854 2.45 -32.82 6.90
N ALA A 855 1.51 -32.71 7.85
CA ALA A 855 1.79 -32.33 9.23
C ALA A 855 0.81 -32.99 10.20
N TRP A 856 1.29 -33.31 11.41
CA TRP A 856 0.45 -33.82 12.51
C TRP A 856 0.92 -33.28 13.86
N TRP A 857 0.15 -32.36 14.44
CA TRP A 857 0.39 -31.86 15.79
C TRP A 857 -0.55 -32.54 16.77
N LYS A 858 0.01 -33.39 17.63
CA LYS A 858 -0.73 -34.05 18.72
C LYS A 858 -1.14 -33.10 19.83
N LEU A 859 -0.36 -32.03 20.05
CA LEU A 859 -0.58 -31.06 21.11
C LEU A 859 -0.50 -31.70 22.53
N ASP A 860 0.33 -32.74 22.64
CA ASP A 860 0.65 -33.53 23.83
C ASP A 860 1.62 -32.84 24.82
N GLU A 861 2.16 -31.68 24.43
CA GLU A 861 3.19 -30.97 25.19
C GLU A 861 2.71 -30.51 26.58
N LYS A 862 3.67 -30.36 27.50
CA LYS A 862 3.42 -29.97 28.90
C LYS A 862 3.74 -28.52 29.19
N ASP A 863 4.71 -27.98 28.47
CA ASP A 863 5.23 -26.62 28.54
C ASP A 863 5.98 -26.29 27.24
N GLY A 864 6.54 -25.08 27.16
CA GLY A 864 7.34 -24.63 26.03
C GLY A 864 6.56 -23.89 24.95
N ARG A 865 7.29 -23.48 23.90
CA ARG A 865 6.83 -22.60 22.81
C ARG A 865 6.77 -23.31 21.45
N THR A 866 6.87 -24.63 21.43
CA THR A 866 6.95 -25.43 20.20
C THR A 866 6.01 -26.63 20.33
N ALA A 867 5.08 -26.77 19.38
CA ALA A 867 4.32 -27.99 19.17
C ALA A 867 5.07 -28.88 18.18
N ALA A 868 5.40 -30.10 18.57
CA ALA A 868 6.14 -31.03 17.73
C ALA A 868 5.25 -31.58 16.60
N ASP A 869 5.85 -31.73 15.43
CA ASP A 869 5.22 -32.41 14.30
C ASP A 869 5.54 -33.90 14.36
N SER A 870 4.51 -34.70 14.54
CA SER A 870 4.53 -36.16 14.65
C SER A 870 4.39 -36.87 13.30
N SER A 871 4.24 -36.15 12.18
CA SER A 871 4.22 -36.77 10.84
C SER A 871 5.59 -37.32 10.43
N GLY A 872 6.67 -36.71 10.94
CA GLY A 872 8.05 -36.97 10.53
C GLY A 872 8.63 -35.95 9.56
N ASN A 873 7.84 -34.97 9.10
CA ASN A 873 8.24 -33.97 8.10
C ASN A 873 8.86 -32.70 8.70
N GLY A 874 8.99 -32.59 10.02
CA GLY A 874 9.67 -31.49 10.71
C GLY A 874 8.87 -30.18 10.81
N ARG A 875 7.56 -30.22 10.56
CA ARG A 875 6.67 -29.03 10.45
C ARG A 875 6.25 -28.47 11.81
N HIS A 876 7.20 -28.18 12.69
CA HIS A 876 6.91 -27.70 14.05
C HIS A 876 6.14 -26.37 14.04
N ALA A 877 5.13 -26.24 14.91
CA ALA A 877 4.40 -24.99 15.09
C ALA A 877 4.94 -24.22 16.31
N THR A 878 4.96 -22.90 16.22
CA THR A 878 5.42 -21.99 17.29
C THR A 878 4.22 -21.40 18.02
N VAL A 879 4.21 -21.49 19.36
CA VAL A 879 3.11 -21.02 20.20
C VAL A 879 3.18 -19.51 20.39
N GLN A 880 2.19 -18.79 19.89
CA GLN A 880 1.98 -17.36 20.06
C GLN A 880 0.99 -17.07 21.21
N GLY A 881 0.97 -15.83 21.72
CA GLY A 881 0.13 -15.45 22.87
C GLY A 881 0.63 -16.03 24.20
N ASN A 882 -0.27 -16.39 25.11
CA ASN A 882 0.01 -17.14 26.33
C ASN A 882 -1.00 -18.29 26.59
N PRO A 883 -1.26 -19.17 25.61
CA PRO A 883 -2.18 -20.30 25.76
C PRO A 883 -1.67 -21.31 26.78
N THR A 884 -2.58 -22.14 27.27
CA THR A 884 -2.29 -23.13 28.32
C THR A 884 -2.28 -24.55 27.76
N TRP A 885 -1.14 -25.22 27.88
CA TRP A 885 -1.02 -26.65 27.63
C TRP A 885 -1.87 -27.47 28.62
N GLN A 886 -2.61 -28.45 28.10
CA GLN A 886 -3.53 -29.32 28.84
C GLN A 886 -3.12 -30.79 28.73
N PRO A 887 -1.95 -31.22 29.27
CA PRO A 887 -1.36 -32.55 29.04
C PRO A 887 -2.14 -33.75 29.62
N THR A 888 -3.34 -33.53 30.14
CA THR A 888 -4.32 -34.58 30.53
C THR A 888 -5.78 -34.16 30.26
N GLY A 889 -6.00 -33.00 29.62
CA GLY A 889 -7.32 -32.44 29.32
C GLY A 889 -7.77 -32.63 27.87
N GLY A 890 -6.91 -33.23 27.05
CA GLY A 890 -7.19 -33.55 25.65
C GLY A 890 -8.26 -34.61 25.45
N LYS A 891 -8.55 -34.84 24.18
CA LYS A 891 -9.33 -35.98 23.73
C LYS A 891 -8.43 -37.20 23.54
N ILE A 892 -7.19 -37.03 23.05
CA ILE A 892 -6.18 -38.09 22.93
C ILE A 892 -4.87 -37.61 23.57
N GLY A 893 -4.76 -37.78 24.89
CA GLY A 893 -3.57 -37.37 25.64
C GLY A 893 -3.66 -35.91 26.09
N GLY A 894 -2.85 -35.04 25.50
CA GLY A 894 -2.83 -33.61 25.74
C GLY A 894 -3.73 -32.80 24.80
N ALA A 895 -3.73 -31.49 24.98
CA ALA A 895 -4.32 -30.52 24.07
C ALA A 895 -3.72 -29.14 24.38
N ILE A 896 -4.03 -28.14 23.56
CA ILE A 896 -3.75 -26.73 23.88
C ILE A 896 -5.05 -25.94 24.04
N ALA A 897 -5.16 -25.17 25.12
CA ALA A 897 -6.29 -24.28 25.39
C ALA A 897 -5.92 -22.85 24.97
N LEU A 898 -6.71 -22.29 24.05
CA LEU A 898 -6.55 -20.94 23.49
C LEU A 898 -7.62 -20.02 24.09
N GLY A 899 -7.22 -18.84 24.60
CA GLY A 899 -8.12 -17.90 25.27
C GLY A 899 -9.07 -17.12 24.35
N GLY A 900 -8.82 -17.14 23.03
CA GLY A 900 -9.55 -16.32 22.06
C GLY A 900 -9.04 -14.89 21.93
N ASP A 901 -7.89 -14.51 22.47
CA ASP A 901 -7.37 -13.13 22.39
C ASP A 901 -5.85 -13.08 22.18
N GLY A 902 -5.41 -13.46 20.97
CA GLY A 902 -3.99 -13.46 20.59
C GLY A 902 -3.26 -14.79 20.82
N ASP A 903 -3.98 -15.80 21.31
CA ASP A 903 -3.50 -17.18 21.52
C ASP A 903 -3.69 -18.03 20.26
N PHE A 904 -2.61 -18.53 19.67
CA PHE A 904 -2.63 -19.42 18.50
C PHE A 904 -1.27 -20.12 18.30
N LEU A 905 -1.18 -21.02 17.32
CA LEU A 905 0.08 -21.62 16.88
C LEU A 905 0.33 -21.26 15.41
N ASP A 906 1.59 -20.96 15.11
CA ASP A 906 2.05 -20.41 13.84
C ASP A 906 3.09 -21.35 13.20
N VAL A 907 2.89 -21.75 11.95
CA VAL A 907 3.73 -22.73 11.25
C VAL A 907 4.70 -22.02 10.31
N ALA A 908 5.98 -22.43 10.35
CA ALA A 908 7.08 -21.63 9.80
C ALA A 908 7.31 -21.69 8.29
N ASP A 909 6.60 -22.58 7.58
CA ASP A 909 6.74 -22.80 6.14
C ASP A 909 5.36 -22.64 5.49
N GLU A 910 5.33 -22.19 4.23
CA GLU A 910 4.13 -21.70 3.55
C GLU A 910 3.81 -22.52 2.30
N SER A 911 4.82 -22.84 1.47
CA SER A 911 4.62 -23.55 0.19
C SER A 911 4.36 -25.06 0.35
N PHE A 912 4.87 -25.70 1.41
CA PHE A 912 4.51 -27.09 1.74
C PHE A 912 3.02 -27.30 2.05
N PHE A 913 2.26 -26.21 2.18
CA PHE A 913 0.82 -26.21 2.43
C PHE A 913 -0.01 -25.74 1.22
N ASP A 914 0.62 -25.57 0.05
CA ASP A 914 -0.03 -25.26 -1.23
C ASP A 914 -0.68 -26.53 -1.84
N PHE A 915 -1.80 -26.91 -1.23
CA PHE A 915 -2.55 -28.13 -1.53
C PHE A 915 -3.49 -27.96 -2.74
N MET A 916 -2.91 -27.93 -3.94
CA MET A 916 -3.61 -27.57 -5.19
C MET A 916 -4.71 -28.56 -5.63
N GLY A 917 -4.41 -29.87 -5.63
CA GLY A 917 -5.28 -30.90 -6.22
C GLY A 917 -6.23 -31.61 -5.25
N GLY A 918 -6.11 -31.35 -3.94
CA GLY A 918 -6.89 -32.02 -2.90
C GLY A 918 -6.36 -31.68 -1.51
N VAL A 919 -7.22 -31.73 -0.50
CA VAL A 919 -6.86 -31.38 0.88
C VAL A 919 -7.74 -32.12 1.87
N THR A 920 -7.15 -32.57 2.98
CA THR A 920 -7.88 -32.92 4.20
C THR A 920 -7.31 -32.16 5.38
N VAL A 921 -8.16 -31.37 6.04
CA VAL A 921 -7.88 -30.73 7.33
C VAL A 921 -8.72 -31.44 8.38
N ALA A 922 -8.10 -32.08 9.37
CA ALA A 922 -8.80 -32.76 10.46
C ALA A 922 -8.27 -32.32 11.83
N ALA A 923 -9.16 -32.19 12.82
CA ALA A 923 -8.80 -31.85 14.19
C ALA A 923 -9.84 -32.36 15.19
N TRP A 924 -9.44 -32.56 16.44
CA TRP A 924 -10.36 -32.61 17.56
C TRP A 924 -10.49 -31.19 18.16
N ILE A 925 -11.72 -30.74 18.39
CA ILE A 925 -12.02 -29.42 18.93
C ILE A 925 -12.95 -29.50 20.15
N ASN A 926 -12.77 -28.58 21.10
CA ASN A 926 -13.70 -28.34 22.18
C ASN A 926 -13.84 -26.82 22.38
N VAL A 927 -14.90 -26.24 21.80
CA VAL A 927 -15.13 -24.79 21.88
C VAL A 927 -15.65 -24.40 23.27
N SER A 928 -15.00 -23.44 23.93
CA SER A 928 -15.46 -22.88 25.21
C SER A 928 -16.65 -21.96 24.98
N GLN A 929 -16.52 -21.04 24.03
CA GLN A 929 -17.58 -20.13 23.62
C GLN A 929 -17.40 -19.70 22.16
N PHE A 930 -18.49 -19.70 21.41
CA PHE A 930 -18.59 -19.04 20.12
C PHE A 930 -18.92 -17.55 20.30
N ASP A 931 -17.88 -16.71 20.43
CA ASP A 931 -17.98 -15.32 20.90
C ASP A 931 -17.86 -14.24 19.80
N ARG A 932 -17.42 -14.60 18.59
CA ARG A 932 -17.26 -13.69 17.44
C ARG A 932 -17.42 -14.41 16.09
N PRO A 933 -17.71 -13.72 14.98
CA PRO A 933 -17.82 -14.39 13.69
C PRO A 933 -16.50 -15.04 13.22
N TRP A 934 -16.60 -16.11 12.44
CA TRP A 934 -15.49 -16.72 11.69
C TRP A 934 -14.29 -17.26 12.49
N GLN A 935 -14.46 -17.64 13.76
CA GLN A 935 -13.38 -18.22 14.58
C GLN A 935 -12.69 -19.41 13.90
N ALA A 936 -11.39 -19.28 13.64
CA ALA A 936 -10.62 -20.22 12.84
C ALA A 936 -10.10 -21.39 13.67
N ILE A 937 -10.21 -22.61 13.17
CA ILE A 937 -9.64 -23.82 13.81
C ILE A 937 -8.26 -24.08 13.21
N VAL A 938 -8.18 -24.18 11.88
CA VAL A 938 -6.93 -24.17 11.12
C VAL A 938 -7.18 -23.42 9.80
N SER A 939 -6.28 -22.53 9.39
CA SER A 939 -6.37 -21.85 8.09
C SER A 939 -5.01 -21.59 7.46
N LYS A 940 -5.01 -21.48 6.12
CA LYS A 940 -3.94 -20.89 5.30
C LYS A 940 -4.43 -19.56 4.70
N GLY A 941 -4.93 -18.69 5.58
CA GLY A 941 -5.61 -17.44 5.19
C GLY A 941 -7.00 -17.64 4.58
N ASP A 942 -7.57 -16.57 4.05
CA ASP A 942 -8.88 -16.58 3.38
C ASP A 942 -8.77 -16.92 1.88
N ASN A 943 -7.58 -16.80 1.29
CA ASN A 943 -7.35 -16.99 -0.15
C ASN A 943 -6.82 -18.38 -0.56
N ALA A 944 -6.80 -19.36 0.35
CA ALA A 944 -6.49 -20.76 0.06
C ALA A 944 -7.51 -21.68 0.76
N TRP A 945 -7.07 -22.63 1.59
CA TRP A 945 -7.92 -23.54 2.35
C TRP A 945 -8.05 -23.15 3.84
N ARG A 946 -9.22 -23.41 4.44
CA ARG A 946 -9.50 -23.17 5.88
C ARG A 946 -10.66 -23.99 6.41
N ILE A 947 -10.64 -24.28 7.71
CA ILE A 947 -11.81 -24.76 8.47
C ILE A 947 -12.04 -23.86 9.69
N GLN A 948 -13.25 -23.29 9.79
CA GLN A 948 -13.60 -22.23 10.75
C GLN A 948 -15.08 -22.27 11.13
N ARG A 949 -15.50 -21.45 12.10
CA ARG A 949 -16.91 -21.16 12.40
C ARG A 949 -17.59 -20.51 11.19
N ASN A 950 -18.80 -20.93 10.85
CA ASN A 950 -19.61 -20.28 9.82
C ASN A 950 -20.21 -18.96 10.35
N ASN A 951 -19.59 -17.81 10.04
CA ASN A 951 -20.02 -16.49 10.50
C ASN A 951 -20.36 -16.49 12.00
N GLU A 952 -21.55 -15.99 12.40
CA GLU A 952 -22.08 -16.05 13.76
C GLU A 952 -22.90 -17.32 14.09
N ALA A 953 -22.96 -18.32 13.20
CA ALA A 953 -23.66 -19.58 13.46
C ALA A 953 -22.91 -20.47 14.47
N ASP A 954 -23.56 -21.53 14.95
CA ASP A 954 -22.95 -22.60 15.74
C ASP A 954 -22.45 -23.78 14.87
N THR A 955 -22.50 -23.64 13.54
CA THR A 955 -21.98 -24.62 12.57
C THR A 955 -20.61 -24.22 12.03
N LEU A 956 -19.96 -25.12 11.31
CA LEU A 956 -18.66 -24.88 10.68
C LEU A 956 -18.77 -24.56 9.19
N GLU A 957 -17.73 -23.92 8.67
CA GLU A 957 -17.42 -23.74 7.26
C GLU A 957 -16.10 -24.49 6.98
N PHE A 958 -16.08 -25.25 5.89
CA PHE A 958 -14.84 -25.66 5.23
C PHE A 958 -14.78 -24.96 3.87
N ALA A 959 -13.66 -24.32 3.54
CA ALA A 959 -13.57 -23.49 2.35
C ALA A 959 -12.23 -23.71 1.62
N CYS A 960 -12.30 -23.67 0.29
CA CYS A 960 -11.15 -23.82 -0.61
C CYS A 960 -11.31 -22.83 -1.77
N THR A 961 -10.72 -21.65 -1.62
CA THR A 961 -10.75 -20.56 -2.61
C THR A 961 -10.09 -21.02 -3.92
N GLY A 962 -10.67 -20.64 -5.07
CA GLY A 962 -10.20 -21.03 -6.42
C GLY A 962 -11.00 -22.17 -7.08
N LEU A 963 -11.80 -22.92 -6.32
CA LEU A 963 -12.59 -24.03 -6.86
C LEU A 963 -13.84 -23.58 -7.63
N ASP A 964 -14.09 -24.23 -8.76
CA ASP A 964 -15.35 -24.14 -9.51
C ASP A 964 -16.45 -24.89 -8.76
N ILE A 965 -17.38 -24.14 -8.16
CA ILE A 965 -18.51 -24.70 -7.39
C ILE A 965 -19.82 -24.23 -8.04
N PRO A 966 -20.69 -25.14 -8.52
CA PRO A 966 -21.95 -24.77 -9.15
C PRO A 966 -22.87 -23.94 -8.24
N GLY A 967 -22.93 -22.62 -8.48
CA GLY A 967 -23.67 -21.67 -7.65
C GLY A 967 -23.01 -21.34 -6.30
N GLY A 968 -21.69 -21.56 -6.18
CA GLY A 968 -20.89 -21.23 -5.00
C GLY A 968 -20.57 -19.73 -4.86
N ASN A 969 -19.63 -19.43 -3.96
CA ASN A 969 -19.06 -18.10 -3.76
C ASN A 969 -17.56 -18.09 -4.09
N ASP A 970 -16.99 -16.90 -4.25
CA ASP A 970 -15.58 -16.71 -4.63
C ASP A 970 -14.58 -17.31 -3.63
N TYR A 971 -15.02 -17.57 -2.39
CA TYR A 971 -14.22 -18.18 -1.31
C TYR A 971 -14.28 -19.70 -1.28
N GLY A 972 -15.00 -20.34 -2.20
CA GLY A 972 -15.17 -21.79 -2.28
C GLY A 972 -15.77 -22.42 -1.02
N SER A 973 -16.74 -21.76 -0.36
CA SER A 973 -17.31 -22.21 0.92
C SER A 973 -18.22 -23.43 0.81
N LEU A 974 -18.05 -24.39 1.73
CA LEU A 974 -19.00 -25.44 2.07
C LEU A 974 -19.47 -25.24 3.52
N PHE A 975 -20.74 -24.91 3.71
CA PHE A 975 -21.34 -24.67 5.03
C PHE A 975 -21.95 -25.94 5.63
N GLY A 976 -21.58 -26.26 6.87
CA GLY A 976 -22.15 -27.35 7.65
C GLY A 976 -23.54 -27.05 8.19
N THR A 977 -24.25 -28.11 8.55
CA THR A 977 -25.62 -28.06 9.10
C THR A 977 -25.70 -28.51 10.56
N ARG A 978 -24.66 -29.17 11.08
CA ARG A 978 -24.61 -29.66 12.45
C ARG A 978 -23.96 -28.64 13.39
N ALA A 979 -24.71 -28.26 14.42
CA ALA A 979 -24.22 -27.41 15.50
C ALA A 979 -23.11 -28.09 16.32
N ILE A 980 -22.00 -27.38 16.52
CA ILE A 980 -20.91 -27.76 17.43
C ILE A 980 -21.29 -27.29 18.84
N THR A 981 -21.43 -28.22 19.79
CA THR A 981 -21.91 -27.91 21.13
C THR A 981 -20.75 -27.46 22.03
N PRO A 982 -20.80 -26.26 22.66
CA PRO A 982 -19.74 -25.82 23.56
C PRO A 982 -19.49 -26.76 24.75
N GLY A 983 -18.23 -26.86 25.16
CA GLY A 983 -17.75 -27.73 26.24
C GLY A 983 -17.64 -29.21 25.87
N ARG A 984 -17.95 -29.62 24.63
CA ARG A 984 -17.83 -31.00 24.16
C ARG A 984 -16.71 -31.15 23.13
N TRP A 985 -15.99 -32.26 23.22
CA TRP A 985 -15.08 -32.70 22.17
C TRP A 985 -15.87 -33.18 20.95
N HIS A 986 -15.50 -32.64 19.79
CA HIS A 986 -16.00 -33.03 18.47
C HIS A 986 -14.82 -33.28 17.52
N HIS A 987 -14.89 -34.34 16.69
CA HIS A 987 -13.93 -34.53 15.60
C HIS A 987 -14.46 -33.84 14.36
N VAL A 988 -13.67 -32.99 13.74
CA VAL A 988 -14.09 -32.23 12.56
C VAL A 988 -13.09 -32.43 11.43
N ALA A 989 -13.61 -32.62 10.21
CA ALA A 989 -12.76 -32.74 9.03
C ALA A 989 -13.38 -32.08 7.79
N GLY A 990 -12.61 -31.23 7.13
CA GLY A 990 -12.89 -30.72 5.79
C GLY A 990 -12.07 -31.49 4.78
N VAL A 991 -12.71 -31.97 3.70
CA VAL A 991 -12.11 -32.83 2.66
C VAL A 991 -12.45 -32.26 1.28
N TYR A 992 -11.45 -32.09 0.43
CA TYR A 992 -11.59 -31.92 -1.02
C TYR A 992 -10.80 -33.03 -1.73
N ASP A 993 -11.47 -33.78 -2.61
CA ASP A 993 -10.91 -34.95 -3.29
C ASP A 993 -10.57 -34.72 -4.78
N GLY A 994 -10.57 -33.47 -5.24
CA GLY A 994 -10.41 -33.10 -6.66
C GLY A 994 -11.73 -33.05 -7.45
N SER A 995 -12.83 -33.56 -6.89
CA SER A 995 -14.16 -33.61 -7.54
C SER A 995 -15.33 -33.19 -6.64
N ARG A 996 -15.09 -33.15 -5.32
CA ARG A 996 -16.12 -32.96 -4.30
C ARG A 996 -15.52 -32.41 -3.03
N MET A 997 -16.20 -31.41 -2.46
CA MET A 997 -15.97 -31.01 -1.08
C MET A 997 -16.91 -31.77 -0.15
N SER A 998 -16.42 -32.13 1.04
CA SER A 998 -17.15 -32.81 2.10
C SER A 998 -16.72 -32.28 3.47
N LEU A 999 -17.69 -32.02 4.34
CA LEU A 999 -17.47 -31.61 5.74
C LEU A 999 -18.05 -32.69 6.66
N TYR A 1000 -17.23 -33.17 7.60
CA TYR A 1000 -17.56 -34.24 8.54
C TYR A 1000 -17.53 -33.72 9.98
N VAL A 1001 -18.49 -34.17 10.79
CA VAL A 1001 -18.54 -33.94 12.24
C VAL A 1001 -18.78 -35.27 12.94
N ASP A 1002 -17.93 -35.59 13.91
CA ASP A 1002 -17.89 -36.85 14.66
C ASP A 1002 -17.82 -38.09 13.76
N GLY A 1003 -17.02 -38.00 12.68
CA GLY A 1003 -16.82 -39.07 11.69
C GLY A 1003 -17.98 -39.30 10.74
N VAL A 1004 -19.05 -38.49 10.83
CA VAL A 1004 -20.24 -38.58 9.99
C VAL A 1004 -20.30 -37.37 9.05
N LEU A 1005 -20.62 -37.61 7.77
CA LEU A 1005 -20.82 -36.54 6.79
C LEU A 1005 -21.92 -35.58 7.26
N ASP A 1006 -21.63 -34.29 7.29
CA ASP A 1006 -22.56 -33.21 7.62
C ASP A 1006 -23.03 -32.50 6.34
N ALA A 1007 -22.09 -32.11 5.46
CA ALA A 1007 -22.40 -31.45 4.19
C ALA A 1007 -21.45 -31.92 3.07
N SER A 1008 -21.90 -31.83 1.81
CA SER A 1008 -21.07 -32.08 0.62
C SER A 1008 -21.63 -31.36 -0.60
N GLN A 1009 -20.73 -30.91 -1.49
CA GLN A 1009 -21.06 -30.33 -2.79
C GLN A 1009 -20.05 -30.76 -3.86
N GLN A 1010 -20.46 -30.74 -5.13
CA GLN A 1010 -19.51 -30.86 -6.25
C GLN A 1010 -18.62 -29.62 -6.27
N ALA A 1011 -17.33 -29.82 -6.52
CA ALA A 1011 -16.34 -28.77 -6.66
C ALA A 1011 -15.23 -29.31 -7.57
N THR A 1012 -14.72 -28.50 -8.49
CA THR A 1012 -13.65 -28.92 -9.41
C THR A 1012 -12.56 -27.86 -9.51
N GLY A 1013 -11.39 -28.26 -10.00
CA GLY A 1013 -10.30 -27.33 -10.35
C GLY A 1013 -9.34 -26.99 -9.20
N ILE A 1014 -8.74 -25.80 -9.36
CA ILE A 1014 -7.62 -25.19 -8.63
C ILE A 1014 -7.87 -24.84 -7.14
N VAL A 1015 -7.31 -25.49 -6.10
CA VAL A 1015 -7.21 -24.76 -4.81
C VAL A 1015 -6.09 -23.73 -4.92
N ASN A 1016 -6.42 -22.45 -4.70
CA ASN A 1016 -5.46 -21.35 -4.75
C ASN A 1016 -4.31 -21.51 -3.74
N THR A 1017 -3.12 -21.09 -4.16
CA THR A 1017 -1.89 -21.09 -3.38
C THR A 1017 -1.55 -19.68 -2.89
N ASN A 1018 -0.75 -19.56 -1.83
CA ASN A 1018 -0.34 -18.25 -1.31
C ASN A 1018 0.89 -18.31 -0.38
N ASP A 1019 1.56 -17.17 -0.20
CA ASP A 1019 2.60 -16.96 0.81
C ASP A 1019 1.98 -16.60 2.18
N VAL A 1020 0.86 -17.25 2.55
CA VAL A 1020 0.19 -17.04 3.84
C VAL A 1020 0.43 -18.25 4.73
N ARG A 1021 0.83 -17.94 5.97
CA ARG A 1021 1.18 -18.90 7.02
C ARG A 1021 -0.01 -19.72 7.46
N VAL A 1022 0.23 -21.01 7.70
CA VAL A 1022 -0.75 -21.86 8.37
C VAL A 1022 -0.81 -21.50 9.86
N GLN A 1023 -2.01 -21.20 10.35
CA GLN A 1023 -2.27 -20.93 11.75
C GLN A 1023 -3.29 -21.92 12.32
N ILE A 1024 -3.03 -22.38 13.54
CA ILE A 1024 -3.94 -23.20 14.34
C ILE A 1024 -4.54 -22.29 15.41
N GLY A 1025 -5.87 -22.12 15.38
CA GLY A 1025 -6.62 -21.25 16.29
C GLY A 1025 -6.67 -19.77 15.90
N ALA A 1026 -6.19 -19.39 14.72
CA ALA A 1026 -6.23 -18.01 14.20
C ALA A 1026 -6.29 -18.00 12.66
N ASN A 1027 -6.39 -16.81 12.09
CA ASN A 1027 -6.32 -16.57 10.65
C ASN A 1027 -5.34 -15.42 10.37
N THR A 1028 -4.32 -15.70 9.57
CA THR A 1028 -3.20 -14.79 9.29
C THR A 1028 -3.66 -13.47 8.66
N ASP A 1029 -4.67 -13.51 7.78
CA ASP A 1029 -5.21 -12.34 7.09
C ASP A 1029 -6.13 -11.49 8.01
N MET A 1030 -6.72 -12.12 9.02
CA MET A 1030 -7.83 -11.57 9.83
C MET A 1030 -7.61 -11.82 11.33
N GLN A 1031 -6.82 -10.93 11.94
CA GLN A 1031 -6.30 -11.02 13.31
C GLN A 1031 -7.34 -10.76 14.43
N ASP A 1032 -8.64 -10.91 14.16
CA ASP A 1032 -9.73 -10.90 15.14
C ASP A 1032 -10.38 -12.28 15.33
N ARG A 1033 -10.17 -13.23 14.41
CA ARG A 1033 -10.83 -14.55 14.31
C ARG A 1033 -10.26 -15.65 15.23
N PHE A 1034 -9.74 -15.30 16.41
CA PHE A 1034 -9.12 -16.27 17.33
C PHE A 1034 -10.11 -17.33 17.87
N TRP A 1035 -9.63 -18.56 18.00
CA TRP A 1035 -10.34 -19.68 18.63
C TRP A 1035 -10.40 -19.52 20.15
N ASN A 1036 -11.60 -19.72 20.72
CA ASN A 1036 -11.83 -19.72 22.17
C ASN A 1036 -12.23 -21.14 22.62
N GLY A 1037 -11.24 -21.94 23.02
CA GLY A 1037 -11.43 -23.36 23.28
C GLY A 1037 -10.14 -24.18 23.24
N MET A 1038 -10.29 -25.50 23.37
CA MET A 1038 -9.19 -26.46 23.20
C MET A 1038 -9.15 -27.01 21.78
N ILE A 1039 -7.93 -27.26 21.28
CA ILE A 1039 -7.64 -27.96 20.02
C ILE A 1039 -6.67 -29.09 20.33
N ASP A 1040 -6.86 -30.22 19.65
CA ASP A 1040 -6.13 -31.47 19.82
C ASP A 1040 -5.97 -32.17 18.45
N GLU A 1041 -4.91 -32.98 18.29
CA GLU A 1041 -4.79 -33.98 17.20
C GLU A 1041 -4.92 -33.45 15.75
N VAL A 1042 -4.42 -32.23 15.49
CA VAL A 1042 -4.50 -31.55 14.19
C VAL A 1042 -3.68 -32.27 13.13
N ARG A 1043 -4.29 -32.59 11.99
CA ARG A 1043 -3.68 -33.28 10.85
C ARG A 1043 -3.99 -32.58 9.54
N LEU A 1044 -2.96 -32.48 8.69
CA LEU A 1044 -3.04 -31.94 7.34
C LEU A 1044 -2.57 -32.97 6.32
N TYR A 1045 -3.38 -33.21 5.30
CA TYR A 1045 -3.07 -34.05 4.16
C TYR A 1045 -3.28 -33.26 2.87
N ASN A 1046 -2.37 -33.38 1.90
CA ASN A 1046 -2.50 -32.78 0.57
C ASN A 1046 -3.36 -33.62 -0.41
N TYR A 1047 -4.31 -34.39 0.13
CA TYR A 1047 -5.28 -35.16 -0.64
C TYR A 1047 -6.57 -35.38 0.15
N GLY A 1048 -7.65 -35.75 -0.53
CA GLY A 1048 -8.92 -36.10 0.09
C GLY A 1048 -8.90 -37.50 0.71
N LEU A 1049 -9.09 -37.60 2.03
CA LEU A 1049 -9.30 -38.88 2.71
C LEU A 1049 -10.71 -39.42 2.46
N ASP A 1050 -10.83 -40.74 2.28
CA ASP A 1050 -12.12 -41.40 2.20
C ASP A 1050 -12.88 -41.38 3.54
N ALA A 1051 -14.21 -41.56 3.48
CA ALA A 1051 -15.07 -41.52 4.66
C ALA A 1051 -14.75 -42.59 5.71
N GLY A 1052 -14.15 -43.72 5.32
CA GLY A 1052 -13.69 -44.77 6.24
C GLY A 1052 -12.44 -44.34 7.01
N ALA A 1053 -11.49 -43.68 6.34
CA ALA A 1053 -10.33 -43.07 6.98
C ALA A 1053 -10.75 -41.94 7.96
N ILE A 1054 -11.69 -41.07 7.56
CA ILE A 1054 -12.23 -40.02 8.44
C ILE A 1054 -12.95 -40.62 9.67
N ALA A 1055 -13.78 -41.65 9.49
CA ALA A 1055 -14.40 -42.37 10.60
C ALA A 1055 -13.35 -43.05 11.50
N GLY A 1056 -12.24 -43.52 10.93
CA GLY A 1056 -11.09 -44.08 11.65
C GLY A 1056 -10.30 -43.05 12.49
N LEU A 1057 -10.26 -41.78 12.08
CA LEU A 1057 -9.70 -40.68 12.88
C LEU A 1057 -10.66 -40.27 14.03
N ALA A 1058 -11.96 -40.19 13.75
CA ALA A 1058 -12.99 -39.86 14.73
C ALA A 1058 -13.25 -40.96 15.78
N GLY A 1059 -12.86 -42.21 15.49
CA GLY A 1059 -13.06 -43.37 16.36
C GLY A 1059 -11.99 -43.61 17.43
N GLN A 1060 -10.99 -42.73 17.55
CA GLN A 1060 -9.85 -42.85 18.46
C GLN A 1060 -10.15 -42.35 19.88
#